data_AF-A0A1J6XFJ8-F1
#
_entry.id   AF-A0A1J6XFJ8-F1
#
_cell.length_a   1.000
_cell.length_b   1.000
_cell.length_c   1.000
_cell.angle_alpha   90.00
_cell.angle_beta   90.00
_cell.angle_gamma   90.00
#
_symmetry.space_group_name_H-M   'P 1'
#
loop_
_entity.id
_entity.type
_entity.pdbx_description
1 polymer ?
#
loop_
_entity_poly.entity_id
_entity_poly.type
_entity_poly.pdbx_seq_one_letter_code
_entity_poly.pdbx_strand_id
1 'polypeptide(L)'
;MFQRALLAVSTTAALIVSLLAAQPAMAAPTTAADLPQLLRVHEPDSAHKYDRAAFEHWIDADGDGCNTRYEVLIAESTSPVTVTDRCTISGGTWVSPYDGASATSPAEIEIDHVVALAEAWRSGAWAWTAQQRRDFANDLGVEYALTAASSVSNQAKADKDPARWMPSNGAFACEYVTSWALVKYRWSLSVDATELAALKNTLSGDCGATPVDLPEVMAGAPEPADPTADVLAFPAGMSRLAGADRFDTAIAVSKRYQPGVAAVFIATATNFPDALSAAAAAAHLGGPLLLTPTASLPAKVLAEVKRLTPERIFIAGSSGVVSESVRRSLATVAPVERLGGSSRYDTGQRVVERVFSSASHALIATGRSFPDALAATGAAGARQAPVVLVNGISASVPPSTIATLERLGVESVTIVGGTGAVSAGIEAQLRRSYSTTRIGGADRYATTANINDAYFGGAKPPATFVATGQNFPDALAGAALAGRLNSPVYVTMAACVPEPVRESIKRLGARSSVALGGTGIVSDTALGNTGCLTAATPRISGTVKVSSRLTAQPGTWTAGTSFRYQWLANGATIGGATSSTLVVTSSMVGKRLSVRVTGSKPGYTTRTTTSAATAAVPSAAKPSTPPPPSRPSSTAPISAWDCPSWAPIKGNASSMIYHMPGGTYYSRTKPEQCFSTESAARAAGYRAAKR
;
A
#
# COMPACT_ATOMS: atom_id res chain seq x y z
N MET A 1 -39.19 49.68 -54.82
CA MET A 1 -40.05 49.75 -53.61
C MET A 1 -39.23 49.29 -52.42
N PHE A 2 -39.21 50.11 -51.35
CA PHE A 2 -39.04 49.82 -49.90
C PHE A 2 -38.62 48.38 -49.47
N GLN A 3 -37.86 48.07 -48.41
CA GLN A 3 -37.18 48.79 -47.33
C GLN A 3 -36.58 47.68 -46.40
N ARG A 4 -35.31 47.87 -45.98
CA ARG A 4 -34.60 47.48 -44.73
C ARG A 4 -34.96 46.24 -43.88
N ALA A 5 -33.88 45.66 -43.30
CA ALA A 5 -33.62 45.29 -41.88
C ALA A 5 -33.32 43.77 -41.66
N LEU A 6 -32.10 43.31 -41.30
CA LEU A 6 -31.25 43.41 -40.08
C LEU A 6 -31.16 42.03 -39.36
N LEU A 7 -29.97 41.74 -38.78
CA LEU A 7 -29.63 40.70 -37.77
C LEU A 7 -29.47 39.24 -38.28
N ALA A 8 -28.48 38.42 -37.87
CA ALA A 8 -27.51 38.49 -36.77
C ALA A 8 -26.26 37.65 -37.11
N VAL A 9 -25.07 38.14 -36.72
CA VAL A 9 -23.82 37.36 -36.73
C VAL A 9 -23.74 36.57 -35.42
N SER A 10 -23.80 35.23 -35.50
CA SER A 10 -23.49 34.34 -34.38
C SER A 10 -22.05 33.85 -34.51
N THR A 11 -21.21 34.27 -33.57
CA THR A 11 -19.84 33.77 -33.38
C THR A 11 -19.88 32.38 -32.75
N THR A 12 -19.65 31.34 -33.56
CA THR A 12 -19.36 29.98 -33.06
C THR A 12 -17.85 29.86 -32.84
N ALA A 13 -17.41 29.93 -31.59
CA ALA A 13 -16.06 29.54 -31.20
C ALA A 13 -15.96 28.01 -31.25
N ALA A 14 -15.35 27.47 -32.30
CA ALA A 14 -14.96 26.07 -32.38
C ALA A 14 -13.73 25.86 -31.49
N LEU A 15 -13.92 25.21 -30.33
CA LEU A 15 -12.82 24.64 -29.55
C LEU A 15 -12.25 23.44 -30.33
N ILE A 16 -11.10 23.64 -30.97
CA ILE A 16 -10.29 22.54 -31.51
C ILE A 16 -9.63 21.86 -30.29
N VAL A 17 -10.21 20.76 -29.83
CA VAL A 17 -9.57 19.85 -28.89
C VAL A 17 -8.52 19.07 -29.67
N SER A 18 -7.26 19.49 -29.60
CA SER A 18 -6.13 18.71 -30.09
C SER A 18 -6.05 17.41 -29.30
N LEU A 19 -6.51 16.30 -29.89
CA LEU A 19 -6.14 14.96 -29.45
C LEU A 19 -4.64 14.77 -29.72
N LEU A 20 -3.78 15.15 -28.77
CA LEU A 20 -2.49 14.48 -28.65
C LEU A 20 -2.78 13.11 -28.04
N ALA A 21 -2.77 12.07 -28.87
CA ALA A 21 -2.60 10.71 -28.39
C ALA A 21 -1.29 10.69 -27.58
N ALA A 22 -1.40 10.49 -26.27
CA ALA A 22 -0.24 10.23 -25.43
C ALA A 22 0.44 8.98 -26.01
N GLN A 23 1.61 9.16 -26.60
CA GLN A 23 2.45 8.05 -27.04
C GLN A 23 2.74 7.18 -25.81
N PRO A 24 2.81 5.83 -25.97
CA PRO A 24 3.23 4.97 -24.87
C PRO A 24 4.58 5.48 -24.37
N ALA A 25 4.68 5.81 -23.09
CA ALA A 25 5.95 6.14 -22.47
C ALA A 25 6.87 4.94 -22.71
N MET A 26 7.92 5.13 -23.52
CA MET A 26 8.96 4.12 -23.67
C MET A 26 9.53 3.85 -22.28
N ALA A 27 9.81 2.57 -21.98
CA ALA A 27 10.51 2.21 -20.76
C ALA A 27 11.77 3.08 -20.66
N ALA A 28 12.07 3.60 -19.48
CA ALA A 28 13.31 4.35 -19.28
C ALA A 28 14.49 3.45 -19.68
N PRO A 29 15.45 3.96 -20.47
CA PRO A 29 16.61 3.18 -20.88
C PRO A 29 17.40 2.75 -19.64
N THR A 30 17.94 1.54 -19.66
CA THR A 30 18.86 1.07 -18.62
C THR A 30 20.09 1.97 -18.60
N THR A 31 20.59 2.30 -17.42
CA THR A 31 21.76 3.17 -17.23
C THR A 31 22.89 2.41 -16.54
N ALA A 32 24.12 2.93 -16.59
CA ALA A 32 25.27 2.31 -15.93
C ALA A 32 25.05 2.15 -14.42
N ALA A 33 24.33 3.08 -13.77
CA ALA A 33 23.95 2.98 -12.36
C ALA A 33 23.07 1.75 -12.04
N ASP A 34 22.39 1.20 -13.05
CA ASP A 34 21.54 0.02 -12.90
C ASP A 34 22.33 -1.30 -12.99
N LEU A 35 23.58 -1.30 -13.46
CA LEU A 35 24.33 -2.55 -13.64
C LEU A 35 24.61 -3.32 -12.33
N PRO A 36 25.02 -2.67 -11.21
CA PRO A 36 25.33 -3.41 -9.97
C PRO A 36 24.17 -4.24 -9.41
N GLN A 37 22.92 -3.84 -9.64
CA GLN A 37 21.72 -4.55 -9.17
C GLN A 37 21.29 -5.71 -10.09
N LEU A 38 21.85 -5.79 -11.30
CA LEU A 38 21.59 -6.87 -12.25
C LEU A 38 22.60 -8.04 -12.11
N LEU A 39 23.66 -7.86 -11.33
CA LEU A 39 24.71 -8.85 -11.13
C LEU A 39 24.40 -9.77 -9.94
N ARG A 40 24.80 -11.05 -10.07
CA ARG A 40 24.71 -12.03 -8.99
C ARG A 40 25.75 -11.69 -7.91
N VAL A 41 25.31 -11.56 -6.66
CA VAL A 41 26.22 -11.35 -5.53
C VAL A 41 26.57 -12.70 -4.90
N HIS A 42 27.84 -13.08 -4.95
CA HIS A 42 28.33 -14.33 -4.35
C HIS A 42 29.83 -14.24 -4.09
N GLU A 43 30.27 -14.77 -2.95
CA GLU A 43 31.69 -14.81 -2.59
C GLU A 43 32.53 -15.56 -3.63
N PRO A 44 33.79 -15.15 -3.86
CA PRO A 44 34.64 -15.78 -4.85
C PRO A 44 34.95 -17.23 -4.46
N ASP A 45 34.91 -18.12 -5.45
CA ASP A 45 35.28 -19.52 -5.26
C ASP A 45 36.75 -19.63 -4.84
N SER A 46 36.97 -20.33 -3.72
CA SER A 46 38.30 -20.68 -3.21
C SER A 46 38.50 -22.19 -3.12
N ALA A 47 37.49 -22.97 -3.49
CA ALA A 47 37.50 -24.43 -3.40
C ALA A 47 38.18 -25.08 -4.62
N HIS A 48 38.10 -24.42 -5.78
CA HIS A 48 38.62 -24.91 -7.05
C HIS A 48 39.88 -24.15 -7.44
N LYS A 49 41.01 -24.87 -7.46
CA LYS A 49 42.28 -24.28 -7.90
C LYS A 49 42.17 -23.79 -9.35
N TYR A 50 42.50 -22.53 -9.57
CA TYR A 50 42.51 -21.92 -10.90
C TYR A 50 43.49 -22.64 -11.84
N ASP A 51 43.00 -22.95 -13.05
CA ASP A 51 43.79 -23.48 -14.16
C ASP A 51 43.62 -22.59 -15.39
N ARG A 52 44.68 -21.87 -15.75
CA ARG A 52 44.69 -21.00 -16.93
C ARG A 52 44.53 -21.79 -18.23
N ALA A 53 45.06 -23.01 -18.31
CA ALA A 53 44.99 -23.84 -19.51
C ALA A 53 43.57 -24.32 -19.82
N ALA A 54 42.64 -24.20 -18.85
CA ALA A 54 41.23 -24.51 -19.04
C ALA A 54 40.48 -23.47 -19.90
N PHE A 55 41.11 -22.33 -20.18
CA PHE A 55 40.64 -21.28 -21.08
C PHE A 55 41.50 -21.30 -22.35
N GLU A 56 41.13 -22.13 -23.32
CA GLU A 56 41.78 -22.11 -24.62
C GLU A 56 41.49 -20.77 -25.32
N HIS A 57 42.55 -20.03 -25.64
CA HIS A 57 42.48 -18.68 -26.16
C HIS A 57 43.42 -18.47 -27.34
N TRP A 58 43.11 -17.45 -28.12
CA TRP A 58 43.65 -17.16 -29.45
C TRP A 58 43.24 -18.20 -30.48
N ILE A 59 41.94 -18.52 -30.51
CA ILE A 59 41.35 -19.29 -31.61
C ILE A 59 41.13 -18.39 -32.82
N ASP A 60 41.11 -19.00 -34.00
CA ASP A 60 40.61 -18.42 -35.24
C ASP A 60 39.15 -18.89 -35.38
N ALA A 61 38.20 -18.03 -35.01
CA ALA A 61 36.81 -18.41 -34.81
C ALA A 61 36.01 -18.45 -36.11
N ASP A 62 36.33 -17.58 -37.07
CA ASP A 62 35.66 -17.48 -38.36
C ASP A 62 36.46 -18.14 -39.50
N GLY A 63 37.69 -18.58 -39.24
CA GLY A 63 38.52 -19.34 -40.16
C GLY A 63 39.19 -18.48 -41.23
N ASP A 64 39.34 -17.17 -40.97
CA ASP A 64 39.94 -16.23 -41.92
C ASP A 64 41.49 -16.19 -41.82
N GLY A 65 42.05 -16.92 -40.85
CA GLY A 65 43.48 -17.02 -40.58
C GLY A 65 43.96 -16.09 -39.46
N CYS A 66 43.12 -15.18 -38.96
CA CYS A 66 43.38 -14.32 -37.83
C CYS A 66 42.81 -14.91 -36.54
N ASN A 67 43.67 -15.03 -35.53
CA ASN A 67 43.18 -15.42 -34.21
C ASN A 67 42.63 -14.20 -33.46
N THR A 68 41.86 -14.45 -32.40
CA THR A 68 41.23 -13.42 -31.56
C THR A 68 42.19 -12.30 -31.11
N ARG A 69 43.48 -12.58 -30.86
CA ARG A 69 44.43 -11.53 -30.51
C ARG A 69 44.60 -10.55 -31.67
N TYR A 70 44.81 -11.08 -32.87
CA TYR A 70 45.00 -10.23 -34.05
C TYR A 70 43.70 -9.53 -34.45
N GLU A 71 42.54 -10.16 -34.25
CA GLU A 71 41.24 -9.50 -34.42
C GLU A 71 41.13 -8.21 -33.59
N VAL A 72 41.44 -8.30 -32.29
CA VAL A 72 41.40 -7.12 -31.41
C VAL A 72 42.42 -6.07 -31.84
N LEU A 73 43.63 -6.49 -32.25
CA LEU A 73 44.65 -5.55 -32.75
C LEU A 73 44.23 -4.86 -34.05
N ILE A 74 43.55 -5.55 -34.95
CA ILE A 74 43.05 -4.94 -36.19
C ILE A 74 41.93 -3.96 -35.85
N ALA A 75 41.00 -4.35 -34.98
CA ALA A 75 39.84 -3.54 -34.59
C ALA A 75 40.20 -2.26 -33.83
N GLU A 76 41.14 -2.34 -32.89
CA GLU A 76 41.47 -1.21 -31.99
C GLU A 76 42.61 -0.32 -32.50
N SER A 77 43.18 -0.60 -33.67
CA SER A 77 44.23 0.27 -34.22
C SER A 77 43.65 1.62 -34.64
N THR A 78 44.24 2.70 -34.11
CA THR A 78 43.90 4.09 -34.46
C THR A 78 44.49 4.54 -35.80
N SER A 79 45.36 3.72 -36.39
CA SER A 79 45.91 3.94 -37.74
C SER A 79 45.78 2.67 -38.61
N PRO A 80 45.84 2.78 -39.95
CA PRO A 80 45.62 1.63 -40.81
C PRO A 80 46.60 0.47 -40.56
N VAL A 81 46.07 -0.74 -40.47
CA VAL A 81 46.83 -2.00 -40.36
C VAL A 81 46.83 -2.69 -41.73
N THR A 82 47.99 -3.19 -42.16
CA THR A 82 48.11 -4.09 -43.32
C THR A 82 48.07 -5.52 -42.84
N VAL A 83 47.09 -6.29 -43.31
CA VAL A 83 46.91 -7.72 -43.01
C VAL A 83 47.30 -8.55 -44.23
N THR A 84 48.07 -9.61 -44.03
CA THR A 84 48.45 -10.58 -45.08
C THR A 84 47.64 -11.87 -44.95
N ASP A 85 47.66 -12.74 -45.97
CA ASP A 85 46.89 -14.01 -46.06
C ASP A 85 47.11 -15.03 -44.91
N ARG A 86 48.00 -14.76 -43.95
CA ARG A 86 48.22 -15.59 -42.74
C ARG A 86 48.09 -14.77 -41.44
N CYS A 87 47.36 -13.67 -41.49
CA CYS A 87 47.21 -12.69 -40.41
C CYS A 87 48.53 -12.16 -39.83
N THR A 88 49.59 -12.09 -40.65
CA THR A 88 50.73 -11.25 -40.27
C THR A 88 50.30 -9.81 -40.45
N ILE A 89 50.20 -9.07 -39.35
CA ILE A 89 49.86 -7.64 -39.38
C ILE A 89 51.12 -6.76 -39.36
N SER A 90 51.08 -5.65 -40.10
CA SER A 90 52.12 -4.62 -40.11
C SER A 90 51.51 -3.23 -40.23
N GLY A 91 52.21 -2.21 -39.70
CA GLY A 91 51.59 -0.90 -39.45
C GLY A 91 50.60 -0.95 -38.28
N GLY A 92 49.90 0.16 -38.03
CA GLY A 92 48.99 0.32 -36.90
C GLY A 92 49.57 1.13 -35.74
N THR A 93 48.67 1.68 -34.94
CA THR A 93 48.97 2.43 -33.72
C THR A 93 47.91 2.11 -32.69
N TRP A 94 48.30 1.54 -31.57
CA TRP A 94 47.41 1.20 -30.46
C TRP A 94 47.63 2.17 -29.32
N VAL A 95 46.54 2.60 -28.69
CA VAL A 95 46.60 3.45 -27.50
C VAL A 95 45.90 2.71 -26.38
N SER A 96 46.67 2.32 -25.37
CA SER A 96 46.16 1.62 -24.19
C SER A 96 45.16 2.51 -23.47
N PRO A 97 43.88 2.11 -23.34
CA PRO A 97 42.87 2.94 -22.68
C PRO A 97 43.17 3.11 -21.18
N TYR A 98 43.94 2.18 -20.60
CA TYR A 98 44.25 2.15 -19.17
C TYR A 98 45.23 3.21 -18.70
N ASP A 99 46.17 3.62 -19.54
CA ASP A 99 47.25 4.54 -19.17
C ASP A 99 47.61 5.55 -20.28
N GLY A 100 46.96 5.48 -21.44
CA GLY A 100 47.22 6.34 -22.59
C GLY A 100 48.54 6.04 -23.31
N ALA A 101 49.25 4.97 -22.94
CA ALA A 101 50.51 4.61 -23.59
C ALA A 101 50.24 4.14 -25.03
N SER A 102 51.04 4.64 -25.98
CA SER A 102 50.92 4.25 -27.39
C SER A 102 51.98 3.24 -27.80
N ALA A 103 51.60 2.30 -28.66
CA ALA A 103 52.49 1.32 -29.29
C ALA A 103 52.29 1.35 -30.81
N THR A 104 53.37 1.17 -31.57
CA THR A 104 53.32 1.08 -33.06
C THR A 104 53.75 -0.30 -33.56
N SER A 105 54.03 -1.22 -32.63
CA SER A 105 54.34 -2.61 -32.91
C SER A 105 53.34 -3.53 -32.19
N PRO A 106 52.75 -4.52 -32.88
CA PRO A 106 51.94 -5.57 -32.26
C PRO A 106 52.62 -6.33 -31.12
N ALA A 107 53.96 -6.31 -31.07
CA ALA A 107 54.74 -6.96 -30.02
C ALA A 107 54.86 -6.13 -28.73
N GLU A 108 54.56 -4.84 -28.78
CA GLU A 108 54.67 -3.90 -27.64
C GLU A 108 53.35 -3.74 -26.87
N ILE A 109 52.26 -4.28 -27.40
CA ILE A 109 50.91 -4.18 -26.85
C ILE A 109 50.36 -5.57 -26.51
N GLU A 110 49.64 -5.69 -25.40
CA GLU A 110 49.02 -6.94 -24.95
C GLU A 110 47.50 -6.87 -25.15
N ILE A 111 46.82 -8.01 -25.21
CA ILE A 111 45.35 -8.03 -25.16
C ILE A 111 44.96 -8.47 -23.77
N ASP A 112 44.25 -7.59 -23.06
CA ASP A 112 43.68 -7.86 -21.75
C ASP A 112 42.25 -8.38 -21.87
N HIS A 113 41.90 -9.30 -20.98
CA HIS A 113 40.51 -9.64 -20.68
C HIS A 113 40.02 -8.67 -19.62
N VAL A 114 39.09 -7.77 -19.95
CA VAL A 114 38.63 -6.71 -19.02
C VAL A 114 38.20 -7.34 -17.69
N VAL A 115 37.44 -8.43 -17.73
CA VAL A 115 37.35 -9.38 -16.61
C VAL A 115 38.40 -10.48 -16.80
N ALA A 116 39.44 -10.47 -15.96
CA ALA A 116 40.56 -11.41 -16.09
C ALA A 116 40.10 -12.88 -15.98
N LEU A 117 40.77 -13.80 -16.68
CA LEU A 117 40.41 -15.23 -16.68
C LEU A 117 40.38 -15.86 -15.27
N ALA A 118 41.35 -15.50 -14.43
CA ALA A 118 41.41 -15.97 -13.04
C ALA A 118 40.28 -15.39 -12.18
N GLU A 119 39.85 -14.17 -12.49
CA GLU A 119 38.72 -13.52 -11.85
C GLU A 119 37.41 -14.17 -12.27
N ALA A 120 37.20 -14.38 -13.57
CA ALA A 120 36.06 -15.14 -14.10
C ALA A 120 35.97 -16.55 -13.49
N TRP A 121 37.10 -17.24 -13.31
CA TRP A 121 37.14 -18.55 -12.65
C TRP A 121 36.54 -18.49 -11.24
N ARG A 122 37.00 -17.56 -10.40
CA ARG A 122 36.50 -17.39 -9.03
C ARG A 122 35.03 -16.98 -8.99
N SER A 123 34.56 -16.25 -9.99
CA SER A 123 33.17 -15.79 -10.07
C SER A 123 32.19 -16.78 -10.68
N GLY A 124 32.64 -17.99 -11.03
CA GLY A 124 31.77 -19.10 -11.43
C GLY A 124 32.23 -19.89 -12.65
N ALA A 125 33.24 -19.41 -13.41
CA ALA A 125 33.68 -20.09 -14.62
C ALA A 125 34.37 -21.45 -14.38
N TRP A 126 34.74 -21.75 -13.13
CA TRP A 126 35.20 -23.09 -12.73
C TRP A 126 34.17 -24.18 -13.04
N ALA A 127 32.87 -23.84 -12.98
CA ALA A 127 31.77 -24.78 -13.19
C ALA A 127 31.37 -24.94 -14.67
N TRP A 128 31.93 -24.10 -15.55
CA TRP A 128 31.59 -24.11 -16.97
C TRP A 128 32.13 -25.35 -17.70
N THR A 129 31.54 -25.61 -18.86
CA THR A 129 32.13 -26.52 -19.85
C THR A 129 33.41 -25.93 -20.44
N ALA A 130 34.25 -26.76 -21.07
CA ALA A 130 35.43 -26.29 -21.77
C ALA A 130 35.09 -25.35 -22.93
N GLN A 131 33.94 -25.58 -23.60
CA GLN A 131 33.49 -24.70 -24.69
C GLN A 131 33.16 -23.30 -24.18
N GLN A 132 32.43 -23.18 -23.07
CA GLN A 132 32.08 -21.88 -22.51
C GLN A 132 33.31 -21.09 -22.05
N ARG A 133 34.32 -21.75 -21.48
CA ARG A 133 35.59 -21.07 -21.15
C ARG A 133 36.35 -20.62 -22.39
N ARG A 134 36.34 -21.41 -23.47
CA ARG A 134 36.84 -20.99 -24.79
C ARG A 134 36.08 -19.75 -25.27
N ASP A 135 34.76 -19.80 -25.29
CA ASP A 135 33.93 -18.73 -25.81
C ASP A 135 34.13 -17.42 -25.01
N PHE A 136 34.23 -17.49 -23.68
CA PHE A 136 34.57 -16.34 -22.84
C PHE A 136 35.94 -15.76 -23.14
N ALA A 137 36.95 -16.62 -23.27
CA ALA A 137 38.31 -16.16 -23.51
C ALA A 137 38.52 -15.56 -24.90
N ASN A 138 37.56 -15.75 -25.81
CA ASN A 138 37.59 -15.26 -27.19
C ASN A 138 36.32 -14.47 -27.55
N ASP A 139 35.65 -13.83 -26.58
CA ASP A 139 34.39 -13.11 -26.80
C ASP A 139 34.63 -11.81 -27.58
N LEU A 140 34.48 -11.88 -28.90
CA LEU A 140 34.46 -10.74 -29.82
C LEU A 140 33.03 -10.22 -30.07
N GLY A 141 32.02 -10.78 -29.39
CA GLY A 141 30.62 -10.39 -29.58
C GLY A 141 30.26 -9.03 -28.97
N VAL A 142 31.14 -8.50 -28.11
CA VAL A 142 31.06 -7.15 -27.55
C VAL A 142 32.47 -6.53 -27.55
N GLU A 143 32.58 -5.27 -27.96
CA GLU A 143 33.88 -4.58 -28.15
C GLU A 143 34.67 -4.37 -26.85
N TYR A 144 34.00 -4.46 -25.70
CA TYR A 144 34.58 -4.14 -24.41
C TYR A 144 34.99 -5.37 -23.57
N ALA A 145 34.87 -6.59 -24.10
CA ALA A 145 35.30 -7.79 -23.39
C ALA A 145 36.82 -7.98 -23.39
N LEU A 146 37.46 -7.61 -24.51
CA LEU A 146 38.90 -7.68 -24.74
C LEU A 146 39.39 -6.30 -25.15
N THR A 147 40.59 -5.90 -24.70
CA THR A 147 41.16 -4.61 -25.11
C THR A 147 42.68 -4.63 -25.21
N ALA A 148 43.23 -3.84 -26.12
CA ALA A 148 44.66 -3.64 -26.30
C ALA A 148 45.21 -2.75 -25.18
N ALA A 149 45.98 -3.35 -24.28
CA ALA A 149 46.54 -2.68 -23.12
C ALA A 149 48.07 -2.67 -23.16
N SER A 150 48.67 -1.65 -22.56
CA SER A 150 50.11 -1.61 -22.38
C SER A 150 50.55 -2.78 -21.48
N SER A 151 51.73 -3.34 -21.71
CA SER A 151 52.27 -4.40 -20.86
C SER A 151 52.39 -3.96 -19.38
N VAL A 152 52.68 -2.68 -19.14
CA VAL A 152 52.76 -2.09 -17.79
C VAL A 152 51.41 -2.10 -17.09
N SER A 153 50.36 -1.59 -17.73
CA SER A 153 49.02 -1.52 -17.15
C SER A 153 48.39 -2.90 -17.02
N ASN A 154 48.57 -3.77 -18.02
CA ASN A 154 48.04 -5.14 -18.00
C ASN A 154 48.66 -5.98 -16.87
N GLN A 155 49.98 -5.90 -16.68
CA GLN A 155 50.66 -6.57 -15.56
C GLN A 155 50.28 -5.96 -14.20
N ALA A 156 50.06 -4.64 -14.14
CA ALA A 156 49.60 -3.97 -12.92
C ALA A 156 48.18 -4.40 -12.52
N LYS A 157 47.28 -4.55 -13.50
CA LYS A 157 45.92 -5.09 -13.33
C LYS A 157 45.96 -6.55 -12.89
N ALA A 158 46.68 -7.39 -13.62
CA ALA A 158 46.74 -8.84 -13.40
C ALA A 158 45.32 -9.44 -13.30
N ASP A 159 44.99 -10.10 -12.19
CA ASP A 159 43.67 -10.68 -11.91
C ASP A 159 42.83 -9.84 -10.93
N LYS A 160 43.19 -8.57 -10.72
CA LYS A 160 42.51 -7.67 -9.79
C LYS A 160 41.19 -7.17 -10.37
N ASP A 161 40.19 -7.12 -9.51
CA ASP A 161 38.90 -6.50 -9.74
C ASP A 161 38.95 -4.96 -9.57
N PRO A 162 37.88 -4.22 -9.96
CA PRO A 162 37.80 -2.76 -9.82
C PRO A 162 37.94 -2.21 -8.40
N ALA A 163 37.75 -3.02 -7.36
CA ALA A 163 37.99 -2.59 -5.98
C ALA A 163 39.48 -2.59 -5.61
N ARG A 164 40.31 -3.36 -6.34
CA ARG A 164 41.74 -3.53 -6.07
C ARG A 164 42.64 -2.86 -7.10
N TRP A 165 42.14 -2.59 -8.31
CA TRP A 165 42.88 -1.90 -9.35
C TRP A 165 41.95 -1.08 -10.25
N MET A 166 42.40 0.12 -10.61
CA MET A 166 41.75 1.02 -11.55
C MET A 166 42.77 1.55 -12.56
N PRO A 167 42.35 1.84 -13.80
CA PRO A 167 43.23 2.45 -14.80
C PRO A 167 43.77 3.80 -14.30
N SER A 168 45.03 4.10 -14.60
CA SER A 168 45.65 5.39 -14.26
C SER A 168 45.13 6.53 -15.13
N ASN A 169 44.65 6.22 -16.33
CA ASN A 169 43.86 7.11 -17.15
C ASN A 169 42.45 7.28 -16.54
N GLY A 170 42.30 8.27 -15.66
CA GLY A 170 41.04 8.53 -14.97
C GLY A 170 39.85 8.84 -15.89
N ALA A 171 40.09 9.29 -17.13
CA ALA A 171 39.02 9.52 -18.11
C ALA A 171 38.34 8.20 -18.55
N PHE A 172 39.07 7.09 -18.52
CA PHE A 172 38.57 5.76 -18.88
C PHE A 172 37.97 4.99 -17.68
N ALA A 173 38.04 5.54 -16.46
CA ALA A 173 37.57 4.84 -15.27
C ALA A 173 36.08 4.44 -15.32
N CYS A 174 35.22 5.32 -15.84
CA CYS A 174 33.80 5.04 -15.98
C CYS A 174 33.52 3.92 -16.98
N GLU A 175 34.16 4.00 -18.15
CA GLU A 175 34.02 3.02 -19.21
C GLU A 175 34.57 1.66 -18.76
N TYR A 176 35.75 1.62 -18.14
CA TYR A 176 36.33 0.39 -17.58
C TYR A 176 35.36 -0.33 -16.63
N VAL A 177 34.78 0.40 -15.68
CA VAL A 177 33.88 -0.22 -14.67
C VAL A 177 32.54 -0.64 -15.30
N THR A 178 32.03 0.14 -16.25
CA THR A 178 30.81 -0.20 -17.01
C THR A 178 31.02 -1.47 -17.82
N SER A 179 32.11 -1.54 -18.59
CA SER A 179 32.53 -2.68 -19.39
C SER A 179 32.75 -3.92 -18.53
N TRP A 180 33.44 -3.79 -17.40
CA TRP A 180 33.66 -4.91 -16.47
C TRP A 180 32.34 -5.47 -15.93
N ALA A 181 31.39 -4.59 -15.56
CA ALA A 181 30.07 -5.00 -15.11
C ALA A 181 29.24 -5.66 -16.24
N LEU A 182 29.29 -5.14 -17.47
CA LEU A 182 28.59 -5.71 -18.62
C LEU A 182 29.14 -7.10 -19.00
N VAL A 183 30.46 -7.31 -18.93
CA VAL A 183 31.08 -8.63 -19.14
C VAL A 183 30.61 -9.62 -18.06
N LYS A 184 30.60 -9.20 -16.78
CA LYS A 184 30.06 -10.04 -15.69
C LYS A 184 28.59 -10.38 -15.92
N TYR A 185 27.78 -9.43 -16.38
CA TYR A 185 26.37 -9.65 -16.71
C TYR A 185 26.21 -10.66 -17.86
N ARG A 186 26.87 -10.41 -19.00
CA ARG A 186 26.83 -11.26 -20.21
C ARG A 186 27.15 -12.72 -19.91
N TRP A 187 28.13 -12.94 -19.05
CA TRP A 187 28.60 -14.27 -18.67
C TRP A 187 28.06 -14.77 -17.33
N SER A 188 27.14 -14.02 -16.72
CA SER A 188 26.51 -14.35 -15.43
C SER A 188 27.50 -14.72 -14.32
N LEU A 189 28.64 -14.04 -14.32
CA LEU A 189 29.68 -14.15 -13.32
C LEU A 189 29.27 -13.36 -12.07
N SER A 190 29.55 -13.90 -10.89
CA SER A 190 29.25 -13.20 -9.65
C SER A 190 30.18 -12.02 -9.38
N VAL A 191 29.70 -11.12 -8.53
CA VAL A 191 30.50 -10.11 -7.84
C VAL A 191 30.46 -10.36 -6.35
N ASP A 192 31.58 -10.09 -5.67
CA ASP A 192 31.62 -10.10 -4.21
C ASP A 192 31.14 -8.75 -3.62
N ALA A 193 31.01 -8.68 -2.29
CA ALA A 193 30.50 -7.47 -1.64
C ALA A 193 31.41 -6.24 -1.81
N THR A 194 32.72 -6.45 -1.94
CA THR A 194 33.74 -5.39 -2.11
C THR A 194 33.72 -4.86 -3.53
N GLU A 195 33.65 -5.75 -4.50
CA GLU A 195 33.48 -5.44 -5.92
C GLU A 195 32.18 -4.67 -6.14
N LEU A 196 31.07 -5.15 -5.59
CA LEU A 196 29.77 -4.49 -5.71
C LEU A 196 29.80 -3.05 -5.15
N ALA A 197 30.50 -2.83 -4.04
CA ALA A 197 30.68 -1.49 -3.48
C ALA A 197 31.51 -0.58 -4.40
N ALA A 198 32.60 -1.10 -4.99
CA ALA A 198 33.41 -0.36 -5.94
C ALA A 198 32.62 0.01 -7.22
N LEU A 199 31.84 -0.93 -7.77
CA LEU A 199 30.95 -0.66 -8.90
C LEU A 199 29.96 0.46 -8.58
N LYS A 200 29.25 0.37 -7.44
CA LYS A 200 28.27 1.40 -7.03
C LYS A 200 28.88 2.77 -6.84
N ASN A 201 30.09 2.84 -6.28
CA ASN A 201 30.78 4.10 -6.05
C ASN A 201 31.19 4.77 -7.37
N THR A 202 31.77 4.00 -8.30
CA THR A 202 32.24 4.53 -9.58
C THR A 202 31.10 4.83 -10.55
N LEU A 203 30.07 3.97 -10.61
CA LEU A 203 28.89 4.11 -11.47
C LEU A 203 27.81 5.00 -10.83
N SER A 204 28.24 6.11 -10.22
CA SER A 204 27.36 7.13 -9.64
C SER A 204 27.51 8.47 -10.37
N GLY A 205 26.61 9.42 -10.09
CA GLY A 205 26.62 10.74 -10.72
C GLY A 205 26.54 10.68 -12.25
N ASP A 206 27.39 11.46 -12.92
CA ASP A 206 27.42 11.56 -14.39
C ASP A 206 27.79 10.22 -15.06
N CYS A 207 28.69 9.44 -14.45
CA CYS A 207 29.04 8.11 -14.96
C CYS A 207 27.81 7.19 -14.94
N GLY A 208 27.12 7.16 -13.80
CA GLY A 208 25.91 6.36 -13.60
C GLY A 208 24.75 6.73 -14.52
N ALA A 209 24.66 7.99 -14.97
CA ALA A 209 23.59 8.48 -15.85
C ALA A 209 23.74 8.03 -17.32
N THR A 210 24.88 7.45 -17.69
CA THR A 210 25.16 6.98 -19.05
C THR A 210 24.20 5.84 -19.42
N PRO A 211 23.42 5.95 -20.51
CA PRO A 211 22.62 4.83 -21.02
C PRO A 211 23.50 3.65 -21.42
N VAL A 212 23.05 2.43 -21.14
CA VAL A 212 23.77 1.21 -21.48
C VAL A 212 22.82 0.22 -22.16
N ASP A 213 23.31 -0.41 -23.22
CA ASP A 213 22.64 -1.53 -23.86
C ASP A 213 23.10 -2.84 -23.22
N LEU A 214 22.15 -3.61 -22.68
CA LEU A 214 22.46 -4.90 -22.06
C LEU A 214 22.80 -5.93 -23.14
N PRO A 215 23.96 -6.60 -23.09
CA PRO A 215 24.32 -7.62 -24.06
C PRO A 215 23.45 -8.87 -23.89
N GLU A 216 23.37 -9.68 -24.95
CA GLU A 216 22.81 -11.02 -24.84
C GLU A 216 23.58 -11.84 -23.79
N VAL A 217 22.86 -12.61 -22.97
CA VAL A 217 23.47 -13.54 -22.01
C VAL A 217 23.89 -14.81 -22.75
N MET A 218 25.13 -15.23 -22.58
CA MET A 218 25.70 -16.37 -23.31
C MET A 218 25.12 -17.71 -22.84
N ALA A 219 24.78 -18.58 -23.81
CA ALA A 219 24.08 -19.84 -23.56
C ALA A 219 24.82 -20.78 -22.58
N GLY A 220 24.10 -21.23 -21.55
CA GLY A 220 24.60 -22.15 -20.52
C GLY A 220 25.40 -21.48 -19.41
N ALA A 221 25.65 -20.17 -19.46
CA ALA A 221 25.86 -19.41 -18.23
C ALA A 221 24.55 -19.45 -17.43
N PRO A 222 24.56 -19.70 -16.11
CA PRO A 222 23.34 -19.64 -15.32
C PRO A 222 22.78 -18.22 -15.45
N GLU A 223 21.59 -18.04 -16.03
CA GLU A 223 20.95 -16.73 -16.27
C GLU A 223 21.20 -15.75 -15.10
N PRO A 224 21.53 -14.47 -15.34
CA PRO A 224 21.69 -13.48 -14.29
C PRO A 224 20.49 -13.62 -13.36
N ALA A 225 20.73 -13.89 -12.08
CA ALA A 225 19.70 -14.39 -11.20
C ALA A 225 18.49 -13.45 -11.26
N ASP A 226 17.38 -13.90 -11.87
CA ASP A 226 16.11 -13.21 -11.70
C ASP A 226 15.96 -13.09 -10.19
N PRO A 227 15.91 -11.86 -9.63
CA PRO A 227 15.77 -11.66 -8.20
C PRO A 227 14.43 -12.20 -7.68
N THR A 228 13.62 -12.85 -8.52
CA THR A 228 12.44 -13.62 -8.16
C THR A 228 12.48 -15.09 -8.57
N ALA A 229 13.57 -15.61 -9.15
CA ALA A 229 13.71 -17.03 -9.53
C ALA A 229 13.56 -17.99 -8.34
N ASP A 230 13.89 -17.51 -7.14
CA ASP A 230 13.67 -18.22 -5.87
C ASP A 230 12.18 -18.36 -5.53
N VAL A 231 11.29 -17.65 -6.23
CA VAL A 231 9.84 -17.60 -6.01
C VAL A 231 9.06 -18.11 -7.21
N LEU A 232 8.14 -19.03 -6.98
CA LEU A 232 7.23 -19.55 -8.00
C LEU A 232 6.30 -18.43 -8.53
N ALA A 233 6.11 -18.37 -9.85
CA ALA A 233 5.20 -17.41 -10.51
C ALA A 233 3.71 -17.75 -10.30
N PHE A 234 2.84 -16.73 -10.22
CA PHE A 234 1.40 -16.92 -10.06
C PHE A 234 0.68 -17.14 -11.40
N PRO A 235 -0.32 -18.05 -11.45
CA PRO A 235 -1.18 -18.15 -12.62
C PRO A 235 -2.09 -16.93 -12.75
N ALA A 236 -2.56 -16.65 -13.97
CA ALA A 236 -3.50 -15.58 -14.21
C ALA A 236 -4.80 -15.76 -13.41
N GLY A 237 -5.38 -14.66 -12.94
CA GLY A 237 -6.63 -14.67 -12.20
C GLY A 237 -6.44 -14.74 -10.68
N MET A 238 -7.42 -15.33 -9.99
CA MET A 238 -7.47 -15.32 -8.53
C MET A 238 -6.73 -16.51 -7.93
N SER A 239 -5.82 -16.24 -7.00
CA SER A 239 -5.11 -17.22 -6.17
C SER A 239 -5.32 -16.93 -4.69
N ARG A 240 -5.10 -17.93 -3.84
CA ARG A 240 -5.25 -17.78 -2.38
C ARG A 240 -4.12 -18.49 -1.65
N LEU A 241 -3.49 -17.77 -0.73
CA LEU A 241 -2.51 -18.30 0.22
C LEU A 241 -3.16 -18.26 1.60
N ALA A 242 -3.57 -19.43 2.09
CA ALA A 242 -4.31 -19.55 3.34
C ALA A 242 -4.10 -20.92 3.98
N GLY A 243 -4.28 -20.98 5.29
CA GLY A 243 -4.43 -22.23 6.01
C GLY A 243 -5.40 -22.11 7.19
N ALA A 244 -5.43 -23.13 8.06
CA ALA A 244 -6.38 -23.18 9.17
C ALA A 244 -6.13 -22.09 10.23
N ASP A 245 -4.87 -21.66 10.36
CA ASP A 245 -4.47 -20.55 11.22
C ASP A 245 -3.37 -19.68 10.56
N ARG A 246 -2.91 -18.66 11.27
CA ARG A 246 -1.86 -17.73 10.79
C ARG A 246 -0.52 -18.40 10.51
N PHE A 247 -0.22 -19.51 11.19
CA PHE A 247 1.00 -20.27 10.96
C PHE A 247 0.89 -21.05 9.65
N ASP A 248 -0.26 -21.69 9.41
CA ASP A 248 -0.52 -22.38 8.15
C ASP A 248 -0.57 -21.41 6.97
N THR A 249 -1.12 -20.21 7.16
CA THR A 249 -1.08 -19.16 6.13
C THR A 249 0.36 -18.72 5.84
N ALA A 250 1.20 -18.50 6.86
CA ALA A 250 2.61 -18.19 6.66
C ALA A 250 3.36 -19.34 5.95
N ILE A 251 3.05 -20.60 6.27
CA ILE A 251 3.58 -21.78 5.58
C ILE A 251 3.09 -21.85 4.12
N ALA A 252 1.83 -21.51 3.85
CA ALA A 252 1.30 -21.47 2.49
C ALA A 252 2.00 -20.39 1.64
N VAL A 253 2.35 -19.26 2.26
CA VAL A 253 3.18 -18.22 1.63
C VAL A 253 4.60 -18.72 1.39
N SER A 254 5.26 -19.32 2.38
CA SER A 254 6.66 -19.77 2.24
C SER A 254 6.83 -20.89 1.22
N LYS A 255 5.79 -21.71 0.97
CA LYS A 255 5.79 -22.71 -0.10
C LYS A 255 5.92 -22.14 -1.52
N ARG A 256 5.82 -20.82 -1.67
CA ARG A 256 6.15 -20.13 -2.92
C ARG A 256 7.65 -20.01 -3.13
N TYR A 257 8.45 -20.08 -2.08
CA TYR A 257 9.90 -20.07 -2.15
C TYR A 257 10.43 -21.48 -2.39
N GLN A 258 11.37 -21.60 -3.34
CA GLN A 258 12.15 -22.81 -3.55
C GLN A 258 13.06 -23.08 -2.33
N PRO A 259 13.43 -24.34 -2.06
CA PRO A 259 14.48 -24.65 -1.09
C PRO A 259 15.80 -23.96 -1.42
N GLY A 260 16.59 -23.64 -0.39
CA GLY A 260 17.91 -22.99 -0.53
C GLY A 260 17.86 -21.47 -0.35
N VAL A 261 16.92 -20.96 0.46
CA VAL A 261 16.79 -19.52 0.69
C VAL A 261 17.95 -18.97 1.52
N ALA A 262 18.42 -17.75 1.21
CA ALA A 262 19.52 -17.13 1.97
C ALA A 262 19.16 -16.88 3.44
N ALA A 263 17.88 -16.57 3.72
CA ALA A 263 17.41 -16.30 5.07
C ALA A 263 15.98 -16.75 5.31
N VAL A 264 15.68 -17.16 6.54
CA VAL A 264 14.31 -17.26 7.05
C VAL A 264 14.16 -16.33 8.24
N PHE A 265 13.14 -15.48 8.21
CA PHE A 265 12.79 -14.62 9.34
C PHE A 265 11.69 -15.27 10.17
N ILE A 266 11.84 -15.22 11.49
CA ILE A 266 10.88 -15.73 12.47
C ILE A 266 10.41 -14.56 13.33
N ALA A 267 9.11 -14.33 13.38
CA ALA A 267 8.48 -13.35 14.26
C ALA A 267 7.38 -13.98 15.12
N THR A 268 7.02 -13.31 16.22
CA THR A 268 5.90 -13.76 17.06
C THR A 268 4.55 -13.61 16.35
N ALA A 269 3.61 -14.49 16.68
CA ALA A 269 2.23 -14.48 16.21
C ALA A 269 1.27 -13.57 17.00
N THR A 270 1.71 -12.78 17.97
CA THR A 270 0.78 -12.08 18.90
C THR A 270 0.97 -10.57 19.00
N ASN A 271 2.17 -10.05 18.71
CA ASN A 271 2.49 -8.61 18.73
C ASN A 271 3.56 -8.32 17.67
N PHE A 272 3.14 -7.80 16.52
CA PHE A 272 3.90 -7.88 15.26
C PHE A 272 4.60 -6.61 14.72
N PRO A 273 4.87 -5.55 15.50
CA PRO A 273 5.61 -4.42 14.93
C PRO A 273 6.98 -4.86 14.41
N ASP A 274 7.65 -5.74 15.14
CA ASP A 274 8.94 -6.37 14.79
C ASP A 274 8.88 -7.11 13.44
N ALA A 275 7.70 -7.61 13.06
CA ALA A 275 7.48 -8.38 11.84
C ALA A 275 7.44 -7.50 10.58
N LEU A 276 7.16 -6.20 10.68
CA LEU A 276 7.06 -5.31 9.51
C LEU A 276 8.43 -4.95 8.93
N SER A 277 9.35 -4.55 9.79
CA SER A 277 10.76 -4.35 9.40
C SER A 277 11.39 -5.68 8.99
N ALA A 278 11.05 -6.78 9.68
CA ALA A 278 11.51 -8.11 9.30
C ALA A 278 10.97 -8.56 7.94
N ALA A 279 9.72 -8.25 7.58
CA ALA A 279 9.17 -8.61 6.28
C ALA A 279 9.84 -7.84 5.13
N ALA A 280 10.17 -6.55 5.32
CA ALA A 280 10.92 -5.79 4.33
C ALA A 280 12.36 -6.31 4.18
N ALA A 281 13.01 -6.64 5.30
CA ALA A 281 14.31 -7.29 5.33
C ALA A 281 14.30 -8.68 4.68
N ALA A 282 13.23 -9.46 4.90
CA ALA A 282 13.03 -10.77 4.28
C ALA A 282 12.88 -10.64 2.77
N ALA A 283 12.09 -9.67 2.28
CA ALA A 283 11.99 -9.36 0.85
C ALA A 283 13.36 -8.99 0.23
N HIS A 284 14.16 -8.20 0.95
CA HIS A 284 15.51 -7.80 0.52
C HIS A 284 16.45 -9.01 0.37
N LEU A 285 16.46 -9.92 1.35
CA LEU A 285 17.33 -11.10 1.36
C LEU A 285 16.79 -12.29 0.54
N GLY A 286 15.62 -12.19 -0.09
CA GLY A 286 15.01 -13.33 -0.79
C GLY A 286 14.56 -14.45 0.15
N GLY A 287 14.08 -14.09 1.33
CA GLY A 287 13.65 -15.01 2.37
C GLY A 287 12.16 -14.90 2.72
N PRO A 288 11.52 -15.97 3.20
CA PRO A 288 10.18 -15.87 3.77
C PRO A 288 10.21 -15.38 5.22
N LEU A 289 9.09 -14.80 5.65
CA LEU A 289 8.76 -14.55 7.05
C LEU A 289 7.77 -15.61 7.55
N LEU A 290 8.18 -16.39 8.55
CA LEU A 290 7.34 -17.36 9.25
C LEU A 290 6.99 -16.87 10.67
N LEU A 291 5.91 -17.44 11.21
CA LEU A 291 5.37 -17.05 12.51
C LEU A 291 5.50 -18.16 13.54
N THR A 292 5.63 -17.79 14.81
CA THR A 292 5.65 -18.73 15.94
C THR A 292 4.90 -18.14 17.16
N PRO A 293 4.25 -18.96 18.00
CA PRO A 293 3.93 -18.57 19.36
C PRO A 293 5.20 -18.22 20.14
N THR A 294 5.05 -17.44 21.21
CA THR A 294 6.17 -17.01 22.05
C THR A 294 6.91 -18.18 22.71
N ALA A 295 6.18 -19.15 23.28
CA ALA A 295 6.75 -20.16 24.18
C ALA A 295 7.28 -21.43 23.48
N SER A 296 6.71 -21.81 22.34
CA SER A 296 7.02 -23.07 21.67
C SER A 296 6.84 -22.99 20.16
N LEU A 297 7.76 -23.61 19.43
CA LEU A 297 7.75 -23.66 17.96
C LEU A 297 6.81 -24.79 17.51
N PRO A 298 5.77 -24.52 16.70
CA PRO A 298 4.91 -25.57 16.22
C PRO A 298 5.68 -26.52 15.30
N ALA A 299 5.44 -27.82 15.41
CA ALA A 299 6.14 -28.83 14.60
C ALA A 299 6.01 -28.57 13.09
N LYS A 300 4.84 -28.06 12.65
CA LYS A 300 4.59 -27.65 11.26
C LYS A 300 5.48 -26.50 10.78
N VAL A 301 5.79 -25.55 11.66
CA VAL A 301 6.69 -24.43 11.31
C VAL A 301 8.12 -24.94 11.25
N LEU A 302 8.55 -25.77 12.19
CA LEU A 302 9.88 -26.39 12.14
C LEU A 302 10.09 -27.23 10.86
N ALA A 303 9.08 -28.00 10.48
CA ALA A 303 9.11 -28.79 9.24
C ALA A 303 9.26 -27.89 7.99
N GLU A 304 8.56 -26.76 7.96
CA GLU A 304 8.69 -25.80 6.86
C GLU A 304 10.05 -25.12 6.82
N VAL A 305 10.62 -24.73 7.97
CA VAL A 305 11.99 -24.19 8.02
C VAL A 305 13.00 -25.21 7.50
N LYS A 306 12.82 -26.51 7.80
CA LYS A 306 13.65 -27.58 7.23
C LYS A 306 13.48 -27.72 5.72
N ARG A 307 12.25 -27.62 5.19
CA ARG A 307 11.98 -27.67 3.75
C ARG A 307 12.67 -26.54 2.99
N LEU A 308 12.72 -25.35 3.59
CA LEU A 308 13.32 -24.15 3.00
C LEU A 308 14.86 -24.22 2.94
N THR A 309 15.48 -25.11 3.72
CA THR A 309 16.95 -25.28 3.83
C THR A 309 17.70 -23.94 3.88
N PRO A 310 17.41 -23.08 4.87
CA PRO A 310 17.97 -21.73 4.90
C PRO A 310 19.45 -21.71 5.27
N GLU A 311 20.22 -20.78 4.69
CA GLU A 311 21.60 -20.55 5.11
C GLU A 311 21.68 -19.93 6.52
N ARG A 312 20.69 -19.08 6.86
CA ARG A 312 20.59 -18.44 8.17
C ARG A 312 19.13 -18.23 8.60
N ILE A 313 18.91 -18.23 9.91
CA ILE A 313 17.61 -17.92 10.52
C ILE A 313 17.75 -16.66 11.37
N PHE A 314 16.88 -15.67 11.14
CA PHE A 314 16.79 -14.46 11.96
C PHE A 314 15.54 -14.50 12.83
N ILE A 315 15.71 -14.31 14.14
CA ILE A 315 14.58 -14.11 15.05
C ILE A 315 14.38 -12.62 15.28
N ALA A 316 13.25 -12.08 14.83
CA ALA A 316 12.83 -10.72 15.13
C ALA A 316 12.13 -10.69 16.50
N GLY A 317 12.77 -10.05 17.47
CA GLY A 317 12.25 -9.88 18.82
C GLY A 317 13.13 -10.50 19.91
N SER A 318 13.00 -9.94 21.12
CA SER A 318 13.73 -10.38 22.31
C SER A 318 13.30 -11.79 22.77
N SER A 319 14.01 -12.35 23.74
CA SER A 319 13.67 -13.65 24.34
C SER A 319 12.30 -13.67 25.02
N GLY A 320 11.76 -12.52 25.43
CA GLY A 320 10.39 -12.40 25.94
C GLY A 320 9.31 -12.45 24.86
N VAL A 321 9.68 -12.20 23.60
CA VAL A 321 8.77 -12.18 22.44
C VAL A 321 8.81 -13.52 21.70
N VAL A 322 10.02 -14.05 21.48
CA VAL A 322 10.29 -15.38 20.93
C VAL A 322 11.28 -16.07 21.87
N SER A 323 10.80 -17.03 22.64
CA SER A 323 11.55 -17.67 23.72
C SER A 323 12.85 -18.35 23.27
N GLU A 324 13.69 -18.63 24.26
CA GLU A 324 14.95 -19.34 24.05
C GLU A 324 14.75 -20.84 23.70
N SER A 325 13.61 -21.44 24.10
CA SER A 325 13.21 -22.77 23.62
C SER A 325 12.94 -22.77 22.11
N VAL A 326 12.27 -21.74 21.59
CA VAL A 326 12.06 -21.58 20.14
C VAL A 326 13.39 -21.41 19.42
N ARG A 327 14.29 -20.54 19.91
CA ARG A 327 15.63 -20.36 19.32
C ARG A 327 16.41 -21.66 19.25
N ARG A 328 16.46 -22.42 20.36
CA ARG A 328 17.14 -23.72 20.40
C ARG A 328 16.57 -24.71 19.40
N SER A 329 15.25 -24.72 19.21
CA SER A 329 14.59 -25.59 18.22
C SER A 329 15.02 -25.23 16.78
N LEU A 330 15.06 -23.94 16.46
CA LEU A 330 15.50 -23.43 15.15
C LEU A 330 16.98 -23.69 14.89
N ALA A 331 17.82 -23.60 15.92
CA ALA A 331 19.27 -23.81 15.83
C ALA A 331 19.65 -25.25 15.45
N THR A 332 18.70 -26.19 15.49
CA THR A 332 18.91 -27.55 14.97
C THR A 332 18.87 -27.63 13.44
N VAL A 333 18.46 -26.55 12.76
CA VAL A 333 18.30 -26.52 11.30
C VAL A 333 19.41 -25.70 10.62
N ALA A 334 19.64 -24.47 11.08
CA ALA A 334 20.64 -23.56 10.52
C ALA A 334 21.12 -22.57 11.60
N PRO A 335 22.23 -21.83 11.39
CA PRO A 335 22.67 -20.78 12.30
C PRO A 335 21.57 -19.76 12.60
N VAL A 336 21.32 -19.49 13.89
CA VAL A 336 20.26 -18.58 14.34
C VAL A 336 20.85 -17.31 14.95
N GLU A 337 20.43 -16.16 14.42
CA GLU A 337 20.76 -14.84 14.96
C GLU A 337 19.50 -14.16 15.51
N ARG A 338 19.59 -13.57 16.71
CA ARG A 338 18.46 -12.87 17.33
C ARG A 338 18.62 -11.36 17.19
N LEU A 339 17.63 -10.75 16.56
CA LEU A 339 17.51 -9.31 16.34
C LEU A 339 16.39 -8.78 17.24
N GLY A 340 16.65 -8.74 18.54
CA GLY A 340 15.65 -8.38 19.55
C GLY A 340 16.10 -7.20 20.40
N GLY A 341 15.24 -6.18 20.47
CA GLY A 341 15.46 -4.98 21.28
C GLY A 341 14.59 -4.92 22.53
N SER A 342 14.81 -3.87 23.31
CA SER A 342 14.01 -3.44 24.47
C SER A 342 12.62 -2.95 24.09
N SER A 343 12.45 -2.52 22.84
CA SER A 343 11.18 -2.05 22.29
C SER A 343 11.07 -2.46 20.82
N ARG A 344 9.87 -2.31 20.26
CA ARG A 344 9.62 -2.57 18.84
C ARG A 344 10.44 -1.71 17.88
N TYR A 345 10.79 -0.50 18.32
CA TYR A 345 11.59 0.43 17.53
C TYR A 345 13.06 0.00 17.54
N ASP A 346 13.56 -0.45 18.70
CA ASP A 346 14.91 -1.03 18.85
C ASP A 346 15.04 -2.36 18.10
N THR A 347 14.04 -3.25 18.18
CA THR A 347 14.00 -4.45 17.34
C THR A 347 14.03 -4.10 15.85
N GLY A 348 13.16 -3.19 15.38
CA GLY A 348 13.13 -2.77 13.98
C GLY A 348 14.46 -2.17 13.52
N GLN A 349 15.09 -1.34 14.36
CA GLN A 349 16.40 -0.76 14.11
C GLN A 349 17.49 -1.84 13.97
N ARG A 350 17.55 -2.82 14.87
CA ARG A 350 18.50 -3.94 14.79
C ARG A 350 18.31 -4.78 13.54
N VAL A 351 17.06 -5.01 13.13
CA VAL A 351 16.75 -5.71 11.88
C VAL A 351 17.31 -4.93 10.69
N VAL A 352 17.03 -3.63 10.63
CA VAL A 352 17.52 -2.77 9.55
C VAL A 352 19.05 -2.71 9.53
N GLU A 353 19.69 -2.52 10.68
CA GLU A 353 21.14 -2.40 10.78
C GLU A 353 21.88 -3.67 10.41
N ARG A 354 21.27 -4.83 10.69
CA ARG A 354 21.87 -6.12 10.39
C ARG A 354 21.79 -6.50 8.92
N VAL A 355 20.67 -6.15 8.28
CA VAL A 355 20.31 -6.65 6.95
C VAL A 355 20.75 -5.68 5.86
N PHE A 356 20.66 -4.37 6.11
CA PHE A 356 21.02 -3.35 5.15
C PHE A 356 22.41 -2.78 5.49
N SER A 357 23.35 -2.96 4.57
CA SER A 357 24.67 -2.32 4.63
C SER A 357 24.61 -0.86 4.19
N SER A 358 23.79 -0.57 3.17
CA SER A 358 23.45 0.78 2.71
C SER A 358 22.01 0.83 2.17
N ALA A 359 21.42 2.02 2.12
CA ALA A 359 20.14 2.29 1.49
C ALA A 359 20.03 3.78 1.16
N SER A 360 19.82 4.14 -0.11
CA SER A 360 19.61 5.54 -0.53
C SER A 360 18.22 6.08 -0.15
N HIS A 361 17.27 5.17 0.08
CA HIS A 361 15.89 5.49 0.43
C HIS A 361 15.42 4.69 1.65
N ALA A 362 14.58 5.30 2.50
CA ALA A 362 13.93 4.60 3.62
C ALA A 362 12.45 4.97 3.76
N LEU A 363 11.61 3.99 4.13
CA LEU A 363 10.21 4.23 4.45
C LEU A 363 10.03 4.36 5.96
N ILE A 364 9.50 5.49 6.41
CA ILE A 364 9.25 5.80 7.81
C ILE A 364 7.78 5.51 8.12
N ALA A 365 7.53 4.54 8.99
CA ALA A 365 6.18 4.13 9.37
C ALA A 365 6.00 4.13 10.89
N THR A 366 4.76 4.30 11.34
CA THR A 366 4.44 4.24 12.77
C THR A 366 4.43 2.82 13.29
N GLY A 367 5.15 2.55 14.38
CA GLY A 367 5.10 1.26 15.07
C GLY A 367 3.88 1.10 15.99
N ARG A 368 2.92 2.04 15.98
CA ARG A 368 1.74 2.02 16.86
C ARG A 368 0.54 1.28 16.24
N SER A 369 0.28 1.52 14.97
CA SER A 369 -0.84 0.95 14.20
C SER A 369 -0.38 0.66 12.79
N PHE A 370 -0.63 -0.56 12.31
CA PHE A 370 0.15 -1.13 11.21
C PHE A 370 -0.48 -1.25 9.82
N PRO A 371 -1.73 -0.84 9.54
CA PRO A 371 -2.28 -1.10 8.21
C PRO A 371 -1.54 -0.31 7.12
N ASP A 372 -1.06 0.90 7.42
CA ASP A 372 -0.25 1.70 6.50
C ASP A 372 1.17 1.14 6.35
N ALA A 373 1.74 0.63 7.45
CA ALA A 373 3.06 0.01 7.46
C ALA A 373 3.12 -1.31 6.68
N LEU A 374 2.01 -2.07 6.64
CA LEU A 374 1.91 -3.30 5.87
C LEU A 374 2.02 -3.04 4.36
N ALA A 375 1.31 -2.02 3.86
CA ALA A 375 1.43 -1.58 2.46
C ALA A 375 2.85 -1.07 2.16
N ALA A 376 3.45 -0.34 3.11
CA ALA A 376 4.83 0.11 3.01
C ALA A 376 5.82 -1.05 2.87
N THR A 377 5.61 -2.19 3.53
CA THR A 377 6.51 -3.35 3.40
C THR A 377 6.61 -3.88 1.97
N GLY A 378 5.49 -3.98 1.24
CA GLY A 378 5.52 -4.41 -0.16
C GLY A 378 6.29 -3.42 -1.04
N ALA A 379 6.02 -2.13 -0.87
CA ALA A 379 6.74 -1.06 -1.58
C ALA A 379 8.24 -1.02 -1.23
N ALA A 380 8.58 -1.17 0.06
CA ALA A 380 9.94 -1.15 0.54
C ALA A 380 10.75 -2.34 0.02
N GLY A 381 10.19 -3.55 0.09
CA GLY A 381 10.81 -4.75 -0.48
C GLY A 381 11.05 -4.63 -1.99
N ALA A 382 10.06 -4.11 -2.73
CA ALA A 382 10.18 -3.86 -4.17
C ALA A 382 11.28 -2.85 -4.53
N ARG A 383 11.60 -1.93 -3.62
CA ARG A 383 12.66 -0.94 -3.79
C ARG A 383 13.94 -1.27 -3.03
N GLN A 384 14.06 -2.48 -2.49
CA GLN A 384 15.21 -2.91 -1.69
C GLN A 384 15.54 -1.93 -0.55
N ALA A 385 14.51 -1.30 0.02
CA ALA A 385 14.62 -0.25 1.02
C ALA A 385 14.16 -0.74 2.40
N PRO A 386 14.74 -0.22 3.50
CA PRO A 386 14.28 -0.54 4.85
C PRO A 386 12.94 0.14 5.19
N VAL A 387 12.12 -0.57 5.97
CA VAL A 387 11.01 0.03 6.74
C VAL A 387 11.49 0.34 8.15
N VAL A 388 11.61 1.62 8.46
CA VAL A 388 12.07 2.14 9.75
C VAL A 388 10.85 2.53 10.59
N LEU A 389 10.71 1.89 11.75
CA LEU A 389 9.59 2.14 12.65
C LEU A 389 9.91 3.26 13.64
N VAL A 390 8.98 4.20 13.76
CA VAL A 390 9.04 5.28 14.75
C VAL A 390 7.81 5.30 15.65
N ASN A 391 7.93 5.85 16.85
CA ASN A 391 6.76 6.22 17.65
C ASN A 391 6.11 7.44 16.98
N GLY A 392 5.19 7.20 16.06
CA GLY A 392 4.74 8.25 15.15
C GLY A 392 4.02 9.43 15.79
N ILE A 393 3.59 9.36 17.05
CA ILE A 393 3.02 10.55 17.74
C ILE A 393 4.06 11.37 18.53
N SER A 394 5.31 10.92 18.57
CA SER A 394 6.39 11.68 19.20
C SER A 394 6.61 13.01 18.46
N ALA A 395 7.15 14.00 19.17
CA ALA A 395 7.50 15.28 18.57
C ALA A 395 8.66 15.18 17.56
N SER A 396 9.53 14.19 17.73
CA SER A 396 10.74 14.00 16.93
C SER A 396 11.08 12.51 16.79
N VAL A 397 11.89 12.22 15.78
CA VAL A 397 12.57 10.95 15.54
C VAL A 397 13.66 10.76 16.61
N PRO A 398 13.77 9.56 17.22
CA PRO A 398 14.85 9.27 18.17
C PRO A 398 16.23 9.48 17.56
N PRO A 399 17.23 9.97 18.31
CA PRO A 399 18.61 10.13 17.81
C PRO A 399 19.21 8.82 17.26
N SER A 400 18.89 7.68 17.88
CA SER A 400 19.37 6.37 17.40
C SER A 400 18.87 6.06 15.99
N THR A 401 17.65 6.45 15.65
CA THR A 401 17.07 6.24 14.32
C THR A 401 17.72 7.17 13.29
N ILE A 402 18.01 8.43 13.66
CA ILE A 402 18.75 9.35 12.77
C ILE A 402 20.14 8.79 12.47
N ALA A 403 20.86 8.31 13.50
CA ALA A 403 22.17 7.68 13.32
C ALA A 403 22.11 6.44 12.41
N THR A 404 21.03 5.64 12.47
CA THR A 404 20.82 4.52 11.53
C THR A 404 20.65 5.00 10.09
N LEU A 405 19.86 6.05 9.86
CA LEU A 405 19.65 6.61 8.51
C LEU A 405 20.96 7.17 7.94
N GLU A 406 21.74 7.88 8.76
CA GLU A 406 23.07 8.40 8.39
C GLU A 406 24.04 7.27 8.05
N ARG A 407 24.13 6.24 8.91
CA ARG A 407 24.99 5.07 8.69
C ARG A 407 24.67 4.34 7.39
N LEU A 408 23.39 4.31 7.00
CA LEU A 408 22.94 3.66 5.77
C LEU A 408 23.17 4.52 4.52
N GLY A 409 23.54 5.80 4.67
CA GLY A 409 23.63 6.73 3.54
C GLY A 409 22.27 7.07 2.94
N VAL A 410 21.23 7.17 3.76
CA VAL A 410 19.89 7.54 3.29
C VAL A 410 19.88 8.99 2.83
N GLU A 411 19.42 9.23 1.62
CA GLU A 411 19.29 10.57 1.03
C GLU A 411 17.83 11.04 1.02
N SER A 412 16.91 10.10 0.87
CA SER A 412 15.48 10.36 0.76
C SER A 412 14.66 9.47 1.69
N VAL A 413 13.57 10.03 2.21
CA VAL A 413 12.66 9.31 3.10
C VAL A 413 11.21 9.49 2.65
N THR A 414 10.45 8.41 2.69
CA THR A 414 9.00 8.45 2.53
C THR A 414 8.31 8.20 3.86
N ILE A 415 7.60 9.20 4.37
CA ILE A 415 6.75 9.06 5.54
C ILE A 415 5.42 8.46 5.12
N VAL A 416 5.08 7.33 5.73
CA VAL A 416 3.86 6.58 5.43
C VAL A 416 2.77 6.89 6.44
N GLY A 417 1.63 7.33 5.94
CA GLY A 417 0.45 7.74 6.71
C GLY A 417 0.35 9.25 6.89
N GLY A 418 -0.85 9.68 7.31
CA GLY A 418 -1.13 11.07 7.63
C GLY A 418 -0.44 11.54 8.93
N THR A 419 -0.64 12.81 9.29
CA THR A 419 -0.04 13.43 10.49
C THR A 419 -0.48 12.80 11.81
N GLY A 420 -1.65 12.14 11.83
CA GLY A 420 -2.11 11.35 12.98
C GLY A 420 -1.37 10.01 13.14
N ALA A 421 -0.75 9.49 12.08
CA ALA A 421 0.05 8.27 12.12
C ALA A 421 1.52 8.58 12.44
N VAL A 422 2.11 9.53 11.70
CA VAL A 422 3.46 10.06 11.91
C VAL A 422 3.40 11.59 11.96
N SER A 423 3.80 12.17 13.08
CA SER A 423 3.56 13.57 13.43
C SER A 423 4.20 14.55 12.46
N ALA A 424 3.67 15.77 12.43
CA ALA A 424 4.29 16.87 11.67
C ALA A 424 5.67 17.25 12.22
N GLY A 425 5.93 17.03 13.53
CA GLY A 425 7.23 17.29 14.14
C GLY A 425 8.32 16.34 13.64
N ILE A 426 8.00 15.04 13.50
CA ILE A 426 8.88 14.04 12.88
C ILE A 426 9.21 14.45 11.44
N GLU A 427 8.20 14.84 10.65
CA GLU A 427 8.41 15.28 9.26
C GLU A 427 9.27 16.54 9.17
N ALA A 428 9.01 17.53 10.03
CA ALA A 428 9.78 18.77 10.07
C ALA A 428 11.25 18.54 10.45
N GLN A 429 11.54 17.53 11.28
CA GLN A 429 12.90 17.13 11.60
C GLN A 429 13.58 16.45 10.41
N LEU A 430 12.93 15.46 9.79
CA LEU A 430 13.50 14.70 8.66
C LEU A 430 13.79 15.60 7.45
N ARG A 431 12.93 16.57 7.15
CA ARG A 431 13.12 17.54 6.05
C ARG A 431 14.39 18.39 6.16
N ARG A 432 15.04 18.47 7.33
CA ARG A 432 16.28 19.22 7.51
C ARG A 432 17.48 18.54 6.88
N SER A 433 17.43 17.21 6.73
CA SER A 433 18.58 16.39 6.33
C SER A 433 18.27 15.43 5.18
N TYR A 434 17.00 15.15 4.90
CA TYR A 434 16.58 14.17 3.89
C TYR A 434 15.51 14.74 2.96
N SER A 435 15.57 14.37 1.68
CA SER A 435 14.48 14.61 0.74
C SER A 435 13.24 13.83 1.20
N THR A 436 12.26 14.54 1.76
CA THR A 436 11.16 13.92 2.51
C THR A 436 9.83 14.05 1.78
N THR A 437 9.23 12.91 1.42
CA THR A 437 7.87 12.82 0.87
C THR A 437 6.94 12.21 1.89
N ARG A 438 5.68 12.69 1.97
CA ARG A 438 4.64 12.03 2.77
C ARG A 438 3.57 11.45 1.86
N ILE A 439 3.23 10.18 2.10
CA ILE A 439 2.13 9.49 1.43
C ILE A 439 1.11 9.04 2.47
N GLY A 440 -0.09 9.63 2.44
CA GLY A 440 -1.19 9.28 3.33
C GLY A 440 -2.54 9.51 2.65
N GLY A 441 -3.59 8.95 3.25
CA GLY A 441 -4.97 9.12 2.82
C GLY A 441 -5.92 9.40 3.98
N ALA A 442 -7.20 9.61 3.65
CA ALA A 442 -8.26 9.86 4.64
C ALA A 442 -8.47 8.67 5.60
N ASP A 443 -8.14 7.47 5.15
CA ASP A 443 -8.14 6.24 5.94
C ASP A 443 -7.05 5.28 5.43
N ARG A 444 -6.92 4.12 6.09
CA ARG A 444 -5.93 3.10 5.75
C ARG A 444 -6.05 2.55 4.32
N TYR A 445 -7.25 2.56 3.75
CA TYR A 445 -7.50 2.05 2.41
C TYR A 445 -7.00 3.06 1.37
N ALA A 446 -7.31 4.34 1.58
CA ALA A 446 -6.78 5.44 0.77
C ALA A 446 -5.24 5.54 0.90
N THR A 447 -4.69 5.45 2.11
CA THR A 447 -3.23 5.43 2.31
C THR A 447 -2.57 4.30 1.51
N THR A 448 -3.12 3.07 1.61
CA THR A 448 -2.58 1.91 0.89
C THR A 448 -2.66 2.08 -0.63
N ALA A 449 -3.78 2.59 -1.16
CA ALA A 449 -3.90 2.88 -2.58
C ALA A 449 -2.85 3.92 -3.04
N ASN A 450 -2.66 4.99 -2.26
CA ASN A 450 -1.69 6.04 -2.60
C ASN A 450 -0.24 5.53 -2.56
N ILE A 451 0.12 4.66 -1.61
CA ILE A 451 1.44 4.01 -1.58
C ILE A 451 1.62 3.15 -2.83
N ASN A 452 0.65 2.31 -3.15
CA ASN A 452 0.78 1.39 -4.26
C ASN A 452 0.83 2.12 -5.61
N ASP A 453 0.04 3.18 -5.79
CA ASP A 453 0.11 4.02 -6.98
C ASP A 453 1.47 4.72 -7.12
N ALA A 454 2.07 5.19 -6.02
CA ALA A 454 3.36 5.87 -6.05
C ALA A 454 4.53 4.93 -6.37
N TYR A 455 4.50 3.69 -5.87
CA TYR A 455 5.62 2.75 -6.02
C TYR A 455 5.46 1.76 -7.17
N PHE A 456 4.25 1.49 -7.63
CA PHE A 456 3.97 0.52 -8.69
C PHE A 456 3.23 1.12 -9.89
N GLY A 457 2.88 2.41 -9.86
CA GLY A 457 2.21 3.08 -10.97
C GLY A 457 2.97 2.91 -12.30
N GLY A 458 2.27 2.48 -13.35
CA GLY A 458 2.86 2.25 -14.68
C GLY A 458 3.60 0.91 -14.83
N ALA A 459 4.00 0.27 -13.73
CA ALA A 459 4.44 -1.12 -13.74
C ALA A 459 3.19 -2.01 -13.81
N LYS A 460 3.18 -3.05 -14.66
CA LYS A 460 2.15 -4.09 -14.64
C LYS A 460 2.67 -5.22 -13.73
N PRO A 461 2.50 -5.14 -12.39
CA PRO A 461 3.13 -6.10 -11.50
C PRO A 461 2.59 -7.51 -11.76
N PRO A 462 3.39 -8.56 -11.48
CA PRO A 462 3.01 -9.94 -11.75
C PRO A 462 1.77 -10.38 -10.93
N ALA A 463 1.60 -9.81 -9.74
CA ALA A 463 0.46 -10.05 -8.88
C ALA A 463 0.06 -8.81 -8.07
N THR A 464 -1.21 -8.74 -7.64
CA THR A 464 -1.65 -7.88 -6.54
C THR A 464 -1.97 -8.74 -5.32
N PHE A 465 -1.40 -8.41 -4.17
CA PHE A 465 -1.71 -9.10 -2.92
C PHE A 465 -2.83 -8.36 -2.19
N VAL A 466 -3.79 -9.11 -1.66
CA VAL A 466 -4.97 -8.56 -1.00
C VAL A 466 -5.09 -9.15 0.40
N ALA A 467 -5.08 -8.28 1.39
CA ALA A 467 -5.30 -8.59 2.79
C ALA A 467 -6.49 -7.79 3.36
N THR A 468 -6.96 -8.17 4.54
CA THR A 468 -7.95 -7.39 5.30
C THR A 468 -7.28 -6.25 6.07
N GLY A 469 -7.87 -5.06 6.06
CA GLY A 469 -7.41 -3.92 6.86
C GLY A 469 -7.80 -3.99 8.34
N GLN A 470 -8.50 -5.03 8.80
CA GLN A 470 -9.03 -5.14 10.16
C GLN A 470 -8.18 -6.03 11.10
N ASN A 471 -7.69 -7.18 10.63
CA ASN A 471 -6.84 -8.10 11.40
C ASN A 471 -5.95 -8.89 10.43
N PHE A 472 -4.67 -8.54 10.34
CA PHE A 472 -3.79 -8.93 9.24
C PHE A 472 -2.53 -9.74 9.65
N PRO A 473 -2.54 -10.62 10.66
CA PRO A 473 -1.38 -11.46 10.96
C PRO A 473 -0.99 -12.33 9.75
N ASP A 474 -2.02 -12.73 8.97
CA ASP A 474 -1.91 -13.49 7.73
C ASP A 474 -1.24 -12.71 6.59
N ALA A 475 -1.19 -11.37 6.69
CA ALA A 475 -0.66 -10.51 5.64
C ALA A 475 0.85 -10.25 5.77
N LEU A 476 1.44 -10.42 6.95
CA LEU A 476 2.84 -10.08 7.20
C LEU A 476 3.79 -10.97 6.41
N ALA A 477 3.55 -12.29 6.44
CA ALA A 477 4.30 -13.24 5.62
C ALA A 477 4.13 -12.92 4.13
N GLY A 478 2.89 -12.62 3.71
CA GLY A 478 2.58 -12.27 2.33
C GLY A 478 3.20 -10.95 1.87
N ALA A 479 3.47 -9.99 2.76
CA ALA A 479 4.11 -8.73 2.40
C ALA A 479 5.59 -8.89 2.06
N ALA A 480 6.30 -9.82 2.70
CA ALA A 480 7.67 -10.19 2.31
C ALA A 480 7.69 -10.79 0.89
N LEU A 481 6.77 -11.72 0.61
CA LEU A 481 6.60 -12.32 -0.71
C LEU A 481 6.22 -11.28 -1.78
N ALA A 482 5.29 -10.38 -1.46
CA ALA A 482 4.86 -9.32 -2.37
C ALA A 482 6.02 -8.37 -2.71
N GLY A 483 6.79 -7.95 -1.71
CA GLY A 483 7.97 -7.12 -1.91
C GLY A 483 9.03 -7.80 -2.78
N ARG A 484 9.29 -9.10 -2.56
CA ARG A 484 10.20 -9.89 -3.40
C ARG A 484 9.73 -9.93 -4.85
N LEU A 485 8.44 -10.14 -5.08
CA LEU A 485 7.81 -10.20 -6.42
C LEU A 485 7.55 -8.85 -7.07
N ASN A 486 8.12 -7.74 -6.57
CA ASN A 486 7.84 -6.39 -7.03
C ASN A 486 6.32 -6.12 -7.20
N SER A 487 5.56 -6.54 -6.19
CA SER A 487 4.09 -6.59 -6.23
C SER A 487 3.47 -5.80 -5.07
N PRO A 488 2.37 -5.05 -5.32
CA PRO A 488 1.70 -4.27 -4.28
C PRO A 488 0.95 -5.15 -3.27
N VAL A 489 0.86 -4.66 -2.03
CA VAL A 489 -0.03 -5.20 -0.99
C VAL A 489 -1.16 -4.21 -0.76
N TYR A 490 -2.39 -4.64 -1.02
CA TYR A 490 -3.61 -3.89 -0.73
C TYR A 490 -4.29 -4.39 0.54
N VAL A 491 -4.84 -3.45 1.31
CA VAL A 491 -5.74 -3.74 2.41
C VAL A 491 -7.17 -3.41 1.99
N THR A 492 -8.12 -4.28 2.33
CA THR A 492 -9.53 -4.20 1.93
C THR A 492 -10.47 -4.47 3.11
N MET A 493 -11.78 -4.36 2.90
CA MET A 493 -12.74 -4.95 3.83
C MET A 493 -12.93 -6.43 3.50
N ALA A 494 -13.31 -7.25 4.48
CA ALA A 494 -13.46 -8.69 4.27
C ALA A 494 -14.41 -9.05 3.10
N ALA A 495 -15.51 -8.31 2.96
CA ALA A 495 -16.56 -8.60 1.97
C ALA A 495 -16.44 -7.82 0.65
N CYS A 496 -15.67 -6.72 0.62
CA CYS A 496 -15.62 -5.82 -0.53
C CYS A 496 -14.39 -4.90 -0.51
N VAL A 497 -14.12 -4.25 -1.63
CA VAL A 497 -12.98 -3.36 -1.83
C VAL A 497 -13.43 -1.90 -1.76
N PRO A 498 -12.88 -1.07 -0.85
CA PRO A 498 -13.13 0.37 -0.84
C PRO A 498 -12.70 1.04 -2.15
N GLU A 499 -13.43 2.08 -2.59
CA GLU A 499 -13.26 2.69 -3.92
C GLU A 499 -11.80 3.11 -4.25
N PRO A 500 -11.02 3.75 -3.34
CA PRO A 500 -9.64 4.12 -3.65
C PRO A 500 -8.76 2.91 -4.03
N VAL A 501 -8.92 1.80 -3.30
CA VAL A 501 -8.19 0.56 -3.55
C VAL A 501 -8.65 -0.09 -4.85
N ARG A 502 -9.97 -0.12 -5.08
CA ARG A 502 -10.55 -0.72 -6.27
C ARG A 502 -10.05 -0.08 -7.56
N GLU A 503 -10.02 1.24 -7.59
CA GLU A 503 -9.55 1.99 -8.76
C GLU A 503 -8.04 1.88 -8.93
N SER A 504 -7.26 1.82 -7.85
CA SER A 504 -5.81 1.55 -7.91
C SER A 504 -5.50 0.16 -8.47
N ILE A 505 -6.17 -0.90 -8.00
CA ILE A 505 -6.02 -2.27 -8.53
C ILE A 505 -6.30 -2.32 -10.04
N LYS A 506 -7.36 -1.64 -10.50
CA LYS A 506 -7.69 -1.57 -11.93
C LYS A 506 -6.62 -0.85 -12.75
N ARG A 507 -6.09 0.26 -12.23
CA ARG A 507 -5.05 1.03 -12.92
C ARG A 507 -3.76 0.24 -13.07
N LEU A 508 -3.33 -0.48 -12.03
CA LEU A 508 -2.12 -1.30 -12.09
C LEU A 508 -2.24 -2.49 -13.04
N GLY A 509 -3.44 -3.07 -13.17
CA GLY A 509 -3.72 -4.07 -14.20
C GLY A 509 -2.89 -5.36 -14.08
N ALA A 510 -2.61 -5.80 -12.85
CA ALA A 510 -1.87 -7.04 -12.61
C ALA A 510 -2.58 -8.27 -13.18
N ARG A 511 -1.79 -9.23 -13.66
CA ARG A 511 -2.30 -10.48 -14.24
C ARG A 511 -2.96 -11.39 -13.21
N SER A 512 -2.49 -11.31 -11.96
CA SER A 512 -2.91 -12.20 -10.87
C SER A 512 -3.37 -11.37 -9.66
N SER A 513 -4.35 -11.88 -8.92
CA SER A 513 -4.76 -11.33 -7.62
C SER A 513 -4.70 -12.43 -6.56
N VAL A 514 -3.99 -12.16 -5.48
CA VAL A 514 -3.65 -13.16 -4.46
C VAL A 514 -4.25 -12.75 -3.12
N ALA A 515 -5.20 -13.51 -2.60
CA ALA A 515 -5.70 -13.32 -1.24
C ALA A 515 -4.73 -13.88 -0.21
N LEU A 516 -4.48 -13.10 0.85
CA LEU A 516 -3.74 -13.51 2.05
C LEU A 516 -4.77 -13.84 3.16
N GLY A 517 -4.86 -15.13 3.50
CA GLY A 517 -5.82 -15.66 4.45
C GLY A 517 -7.07 -16.29 3.80
N GLY A 518 -7.90 -16.93 4.62
CA GLY A 518 -9.10 -17.65 4.19
C GLY A 518 -10.24 -16.73 3.69
N THR A 519 -11.32 -17.33 3.18
CA THR A 519 -12.49 -16.58 2.65
C THR A 519 -13.23 -15.75 3.70
N GLY A 520 -13.16 -16.14 4.97
CA GLY A 520 -13.67 -15.34 6.09
C GLY A 520 -12.83 -14.09 6.41
N ILE A 521 -11.60 -14.03 5.91
CA ILE A 521 -10.64 -12.93 6.10
C ILE A 521 -10.67 -12.00 4.88
N VAL A 522 -10.59 -12.58 3.69
CA VAL A 522 -10.79 -11.91 2.39
C VAL A 522 -11.69 -12.79 1.54
N SER A 523 -12.94 -12.38 1.35
CA SER A 523 -13.91 -13.11 0.52
C SER A 523 -13.49 -13.14 -0.96
N ASP A 524 -14.01 -14.12 -1.71
CA ASP A 524 -13.78 -14.17 -3.16
C ASP A 524 -14.38 -12.95 -3.88
N THR A 525 -15.44 -12.37 -3.32
CA THR A 525 -16.03 -11.10 -3.78
C THR A 525 -15.04 -9.94 -3.66
N ALA A 526 -14.36 -9.82 -2.51
CA ALA A 526 -13.31 -8.82 -2.32
C ALA A 526 -12.08 -9.10 -3.20
N LEU A 527 -11.65 -10.36 -3.31
CA LEU A 527 -10.53 -10.77 -4.16
C LEU A 527 -10.80 -10.47 -5.65
N GLY A 528 -12.04 -10.65 -6.10
CA GLY A 528 -12.52 -10.27 -7.44
C GLY A 528 -12.75 -8.77 -7.62
N ASN A 529 -12.25 -7.93 -6.71
CA ASN A 529 -12.30 -6.47 -6.78
C ASN A 529 -13.74 -5.87 -6.79
N THR A 530 -14.69 -6.53 -6.12
CA THR A 530 -16.06 -6.02 -5.97
C THR A 530 -16.10 -4.85 -4.98
N GLY A 531 -16.69 -3.73 -5.37
CA GLY A 531 -16.68 -2.49 -4.61
C GLY A 531 -17.57 -2.49 -3.36
N CYS A 532 -17.17 -1.69 -2.36
CA CYS A 532 -18.01 -1.36 -1.20
C CYS A 532 -18.91 -0.14 -1.50
N LEU A 533 -20.22 -0.27 -1.30
CA LEU A 533 -21.11 0.90 -1.35
C LEU A 533 -20.92 1.80 -0.12
N THR A 534 -20.74 3.10 -0.36
CA THR A 534 -20.89 4.15 0.64
C THR A 534 -22.35 4.59 0.74
N ALA A 535 -22.84 4.80 1.96
CA ALA A 535 -24.24 5.14 2.22
C ALA A 535 -24.37 6.01 3.48
N ALA A 536 -25.11 7.11 3.37
CA ALA A 536 -25.55 7.90 4.51
C ALA A 536 -26.76 7.26 5.21
N THR A 537 -27.03 7.68 6.44
CA THR A 537 -28.26 7.31 7.16
C THR A 537 -29.45 8.02 6.51
N PRO A 538 -30.50 7.28 6.08
CA PRO A 538 -31.65 7.87 5.42
C PRO A 538 -32.53 8.66 6.41
N ARG A 539 -33.28 9.63 5.89
CA ARG A 539 -34.22 10.47 6.65
C ARG A 539 -35.64 10.25 6.17
N ILE A 540 -36.61 10.53 7.03
CA ILE A 540 -38.04 10.54 6.67
C ILE A 540 -38.49 11.99 6.69
N SER A 541 -39.12 12.44 5.61
CA SER A 541 -39.81 13.73 5.53
C SER A 541 -41.34 13.55 5.43
N GLY A 542 -42.07 14.59 5.78
CA GLY A 542 -43.54 14.57 5.86
C GLY A 542 -44.05 14.59 7.29
N THR A 543 -45.37 14.79 7.44
CA THR A 543 -46.03 14.83 8.75
C THR A 543 -46.45 13.43 9.16
N VAL A 544 -46.05 13.00 10.35
CA VAL A 544 -46.40 11.67 10.88
C VAL A 544 -47.82 11.73 11.44
N LYS A 545 -48.81 11.62 10.57
CA LYS A 545 -50.24 11.67 10.87
C LYS A 545 -51.02 10.77 9.91
N VAL A 546 -52.10 10.14 10.37
CA VAL A 546 -52.98 9.33 9.51
C VAL A 546 -53.39 10.11 8.25
N SER A 547 -53.43 9.41 7.12
CA SER A 547 -53.67 9.91 5.76
C SER A 547 -52.59 10.84 5.20
N SER A 548 -51.53 11.14 5.95
CA SER A 548 -50.39 11.89 5.43
C SER A 548 -49.42 10.98 4.69
N ARG A 549 -48.71 11.54 3.70
CA ARG A 549 -47.64 10.87 2.98
C ARG A 549 -46.30 11.17 3.65
N LEU A 550 -45.56 10.12 3.97
CA LEU A 550 -44.16 10.17 4.35
C LEU A 550 -43.29 9.83 3.13
N THR A 551 -42.13 10.46 3.02
CA THR A 551 -41.17 10.24 1.93
C THR A 551 -39.82 9.84 2.51
N ALA A 552 -39.26 8.76 1.98
CA ALA A 552 -37.92 8.30 2.31
C ALA A 552 -36.88 9.11 1.52
N GLN A 553 -35.93 9.71 2.25
CA GLN A 553 -34.79 10.41 1.68
C GLN A 553 -33.54 9.54 1.89
N PRO A 554 -33.01 8.88 0.84
CA PRO A 554 -31.94 7.89 0.98
C PRO A 554 -30.61 8.50 1.44
N GLY A 555 -30.40 9.83 1.29
CA GLY A 555 -29.14 10.51 1.59
C GLY A 555 -28.09 10.32 0.50
N THR A 556 -26.83 10.64 0.80
CA THR A 556 -25.71 10.45 -0.13
C THR A 556 -25.29 8.99 -0.20
N TRP A 557 -25.18 8.47 -1.42
CA TRP A 557 -24.67 7.12 -1.73
C TRP A 557 -23.57 7.20 -2.78
N THR A 558 -22.84 6.10 -2.97
CA THR A 558 -21.99 5.93 -4.15
C THR A 558 -22.77 6.27 -5.43
N ALA A 559 -22.19 7.09 -6.30
CA ALA A 559 -22.85 7.53 -7.53
C ALA A 559 -23.30 6.33 -8.41
N GLY A 560 -24.51 6.44 -8.97
CA GLY A 560 -25.13 5.40 -9.79
C GLY A 560 -25.81 4.26 -9.02
N THR A 561 -26.04 4.41 -7.71
CA THR A 561 -26.73 3.39 -6.89
C THR A 561 -28.24 3.40 -7.14
N SER A 562 -28.82 2.21 -7.31
CA SER A 562 -30.27 1.99 -7.39
C SER A 562 -30.83 1.54 -6.04
N PHE A 563 -32.07 1.94 -5.71
CA PHE A 563 -32.65 1.75 -4.37
C PHE A 563 -33.88 0.85 -4.33
N ARG A 564 -34.01 0.06 -3.25
CA ARG A 564 -35.24 -0.60 -2.81
C ARG A 564 -35.59 -0.15 -1.39
N TYR A 565 -36.87 0.00 -1.10
CA TYR A 565 -37.36 0.48 0.19
C TYR A 565 -38.15 -0.62 0.91
N GLN A 566 -38.16 -0.56 2.24
CA GLN A 566 -39.05 -1.33 3.09
C GLN A 566 -39.39 -0.51 4.32
N TRP A 567 -40.65 -0.12 4.48
CA TRP A 567 -41.12 0.59 5.67
C TRP A 567 -41.35 -0.37 6.83
N LEU A 568 -41.11 0.14 8.04
CA LEU A 568 -41.20 -0.59 9.29
C LEU A 568 -42.10 0.15 10.29
N ALA A 569 -42.86 -0.59 11.09
CA ALA A 569 -43.63 -0.09 12.22
C ALA A 569 -43.14 -0.78 13.51
N ASN A 570 -42.63 0.00 14.47
CA ASN A 570 -41.94 -0.51 15.66
C ASN A 570 -40.84 -1.54 15.32
N GLY A 571 -40.16 -1.36 14.19
CA GLY A 571 -39.10 -2.27 13.71
C GLY A 571 -39.57 -3.47 12.89
N ALA A 572 -40.87 -3.80 12.89
CA ALA A 572 -41.45 -4.88 12.09
C ALA A 572 -41.83 -4.40 10.68
N THR A 573 -41.74 -5.27 9.67
CA THR A 573 -42.05 -4.92 8.27
C THR A 573 -43.53 -4.61 8.08
N ILE A 574 -43.81 -3.52 7.34
CA ILE A 574 -45.15 -3.22 6.86
C ILE A 574 -45.31 -3.90 5.50
N GLY A 575 -46.22 -4.89 5.41
CA GLY A 575 -46.44 -5.68 4.19
C GLY A 575 -46.74 -4.79 2.98
N GLY A 576 -46.07 -5.05 1.86
CA GLY A 576 -46.23 -4.31 0.60
C GLY A 576 -45.69 -2.87 0.59
N ALA A 577 -45.22 -2.34 1.72
CA ALA A 577 -44.71 -0.98 1.81
C ALA A 577 -43.26 -0.86 1.32
N THR A 578 -43.08 -1.01 0.00
CA THR A 578 -41.77 -1.05 -0.67
C THR A 578 -41.47 0.15 -1.57
N SER A 579 -42.38 1.13 -1.61
CA SER A 579 -42.20 2.40 -2.33
C SER A 579 -41.33 3.38 -1.54
N SER A 580 -40.74 4.36 -2.25
CA SER A 580 -40.05 5.51 -1.64
C SER A 580 -40.97 6.39 -0.80
N THR A 581 -42.30 6.17 -0.86
CA THR A 581 -43.29 6.87 -0.05
C THR A 581 -44.19 5.91 0.70
N LEU A 582 -44.73 6.33 1.84
CA LEU A 582 -45.69 5.60 2.65
C LEU A 582 -46.87 6.50 2.99
N VAL A 583 -48.09 6.06 2.72
CA VAL A 583 -49.29 6.70 3.26
C VAL A 583 -49.56 6.11 4.65
N VAL A 584 -49.62 6.96 5.67
CA VAL A 584 -49.85 6.52 7.05
C VAL A 584 -51.30 6.09 7.21
N THR A 585 -51.55 4.83 7.56
CA THR A 585 -52.91 4.30 7.75
C THR A 585 -53.28 4.26 9.24
N SER A 586 -54.57 4.09 9.53
CA SER A 586 -55.07 3.95 10.91
C SER A 586 -54.42 2.79 11.67
N SER A 587 -54.05 1.71 10.98
CA SER A 587 -53.34 0.57 11.58
C SER A 587 -51.96 0.92 12.16
N MET A 588 -51.40 2.08 11.79
CA MET A 588 -50.09 2.54 12.23
C MET A 588 -50.16 3.46 13.45
N VAL A 589 -51.36 3.82 13.93
CA VAL A 589 -51.55 4.66 15.13
C VAL A 589 -50.82 4.05 16.33
N GLY A 590 -50.11 4.89 17.08
CA GLY A 590 -49.28 4.47 18.22
C GLY A 590 -47.96 3.79 17.84
N LYS A 591 -47.70 3.52 16.55
CA LYS A 591 -46.44 2.93 16.08
C LYS A 591 -45.43 4.03 15.72
N ARG A 592 -44.15 3.75 15.92
CA ARG A 592 -43.04 4.55 15.39
C ARG A 592 -42.63 3.99 14.04
N LEU A 593 -42.51 4.85 13.04
CA LEU A 593 -42.21 4.43 11.66
C LEU A 593 -40.73 4.62 11.37
N SER A 594 -40.13 3.68 10.63
CA SER A 594 -38.79 3.82 10.07
C SER A 594 -38.75 3.23 8.66
N VAL A 595 -37.70 3.53 7.88
CA VAL A 595 -37.53 2.97 6.54
C VAL A 595 -36.15 2.34 6.39
N ARG A 596 -36.11 1.12 5.86
CA ARG A 596 -34.91 0.46 5.36
C ARG A 596 -34.72 0.81 3.89
N VAL A 597 -33.52 1.28 3.54
CA VAL A 597 -33.10 1.57 2.18
C VAL A 597 -31.99 0.61 1.80
N THR A 598 -32.22 -0.20 0.78
CA THR A 598 -31.22 -1.13 0.22
C THR A 598 -30.70 -0.57 -1.10
N GLY A 599 -29.40 -0.30 -1.17
CA GLY A 599 -28.71 0.13 -2.38
C GLY A 599 -28.07 -1.04 -3.12
N SER A 600 -28.11 -1.00 -4.45
CA SER A 600 -27.46 -1.96 -5.35
C SER A 600 -26.80 -1.24 -6.54
N LYS A 601 -25.63 -1.73 -6.95
CA LYS A 601 -24.88 -1.24 -8.11
C LYS A 601 -24.06 -2.40 -8.71
N PRO A 602 -24.08 -2.63 -10.03
CA PRO A 602 -23.25 -3.66 -10.65
C PRO A 602 -21.77 -3.51 -10.28
N GLY A 603 -21.13 -4.63 -9.91
CA GLY A 603 -19.74 -4.64 -9.44
C GLY A 603 -19.55 -4.14 -8.00
N TYR A 604 -20.62 -4.00 -7.21
CA TYR A 604 -20.58 -3.66 -5.79
C TYR A 604 -21.42 -4.63 -4.96
N THR A 605 -21.04 -4.79 -3.69
CA THR A 605 -21.89 -5.48 -2.70
C THR A 605 -23.11 -4.61 -2.35
N THR A 606 -24.27 -5.24 -2.16
CA THR A 606 -25.49 -4.52 -1.73
C THR A 606 -25.34 -4.04 -0.29
N ARG A 607 -25.86 -2.86 0.02
CA ARG A 607 -25.81 -2.28 1.36
C ARG A 607 -27.19 -1.82 1.81
N THR A 608 -27.54 -2.09 3.05
CA THR A 608 -28.82 -1.67 3.66
C THR A 608 -28.57 -0.70 4.82
N THR A 609 -29.28 0.42 4.84
CA THR A 609 -29.30 1.39 5.95
C THR A 609 -30.73 1.62 6.43
N THR A 610 -30.91 1.94 7.71
CA THR A 610 -32.23 2.20 8.30
C THR A 610 -32.28 3.62 8.85
N SER A 611 -33.39 4.31 8.65
CA SER A 611 -33.60 5.65 9.21
C SER A 611 -33.74 5.60 10.73
N ALA A 612 -33.56 6.75 11.38
CA ALA A 612 -34.11 6.93 12.72
C ALA A 612 -35.64 6.71 12.70
N ALA A 613 -36.19 6.23 13.82
CA ALA A 613 -37.63 6.07 13.97
C ALA A 613 -38.31 7.43 14.21
N THR A 614 -39.50 7.62 13.66
CA THR A 614 -40.32 8.82 13.89
C THR A 614 -40.84 8.88 15.33
N ALA A 615 -41.45 10.02 15.68
CA ALA A 615 -42.44 10.04 16.77
C ALA A 615 -43.57 9.02 16.49
N ALA A 616 -44.25 8.56 17.53
CA ALA A 616 -45.39 7.66 17.36
C ALA A 616 -46.50 8.36 16.57
N VAL A 617 -47.15 7.64 15.65
CA VAL A 617 -48.29 8.18 14.90
C VAL A 617 -49.39 8.57 15.90
N PRO A 618 -49.79 9.85 15.94
CA PRO A 618 -50.77 10.32 16.90
C PRO A 618 -52.12 9.66 16.63
N SER A 619 -52.80 9.26 17.70
CA SER A 619 -54.23 8.91 17.63
C SER A 619 -55.00 10.14 17.15
N ALA A 620 -56.03 9.93 16.32
CA ALA A 620 -56.93 11.02 15.96
C ALA A 620 -57.42 11.68 17.25
N ALA A 621 -57.20 12.99 17.39
CA ALA A 621 -57.85 13.75 18.44
C ALA A 621 -59.36 13.51 18.28
N LYS A 622 -60.00 13.01 19.34
CA LYS A 622 -61.46 13.01 19.44
C LYS A 622 -61.92 14.43 19.08
N PRO A 623 -62.87 14.65 18.14
CA PRO A 623 -63.27 15.99 17.77
C PRO A 623 -63.66 16.73 19.05
N SER A 624 -62.87 17.74 19.40
CA SER A 624 -63.19 18.64 20.50
C SER A 624 -64.42 19.40 20.06
N THR A 625 -65.56 19.10 20.67
CA THR A 625 -66.71 20.01 20.67
C THR A 625 -66.21 21.40 21.06
N PRO A 626 -66.63 22.49 20.37
CA PRO A 626 -66.22 23.84 20.74
C PRO A 626 -66.57 24.07 22.22
N PRO A 627 -65.72 24.75 23.02
CA PRO A 627 -66.15 25.19 24.33
C PRO A 627 -67.37 26.10 24.14
N PRO A 628 -68.46 25.93 24.93
CA PRO A 628 -69.57 26.88 24.89
C PRO A 628 -69.04 28.27 25.26
N PRO A 629 -69.64 29.36 24.74
CA PRO A 629 -69.21 30.71 25.07
C PRO A 629 -69.16 30.88 26.60
N SER A 630 -68.08 31.50 27.10
CA SER A 630 -67.92 31.81 28.52
C SER A 630 -69.15 32.58 28.99
N ARG A 631 -69.99 31.96 29.82
CA ARG A 631 -71.15 32.64 30.40
C ARG A 631 -70.65 33.78 31.29
N PRO A 632 -71.30 34.96 31.26
CA PRO A 632 -70.83 36.10 32.05
C PRO A 632 -70.83 35.77 33.55
N SER A 633 -70.07 36.52 34.35
CA SER A 633 -69.99 36.29 35.80
C SER A 633 -71.28 36.64 36.55
N SER A 634 -72.16 37.42 35.92
CA SER A 634 -73.49 37.75 36.44
C SER A 634 -74.52 37.96 35.32
N THR A 635 -75.80 37.97 35.67
CA THR A 635 -76.92 38.26 34.77
C THR A 635 -78.11 38.81 35.55
N ALA A 636 -79.12 39.31 34.85
CA ALA A 636 -80.40 39.67 35.45
C ALA A 636 -81.20 38.39 35.80
N PRO A 637 -82.09 38.45 36.81
CA PRO A 637 -83.05 37.39 37.07
C PRO A 637 -83.87 37.01 35.83
N ILE A 638 -84.23 35.73 35.71
CA ILE A 638 -85.13 35.27 34.65
C ILE A 638 -86.61 35.44 35.02
N SER A 639 -86.90 35.65 36.31
CA SER A 639 -88.23 35.94 36.84
C SER A 639 -88.10 36.81 38.09
N ALA A 640 -89.24 37.25 38.64
CA ALA A 640 -89.26 37.98 39.92
C ALA A 640 -88.67 37.19 41.10
N TRP A 641 -88.51 35.87 40.96
CA TRP A 641 -88.06 34.97 42.02
C TRP A 641 -86.88 34.08 41.63
N ASP A 642 -86.51 33.97 40.36
CA ASP A 642 -85.59 32.95 39.91
C ASP A 642 -84.38 33.53 39.16
N CYS A 643 -83.24 32.94 39.47
CA CYS A 643 -82.03 33.08 38.68
C CYS A 643 -81.91 31.91 37.70
N PRO A 644 -81.28 32.10 36.53
CA PRO A 644 -81.08 31.00 35.62
C PRO A 644 -80.15 29.95 36.24
N SER A 645 -80.32 28.68 35.86
CA SER A 645 -79.61 27.55 36.46
C SER A 645 -78.08 27.66 36.42
N TRP A 646 -77.54 28.42 35.48
CA TRP A 646 -76.09 28.67 35.35
C TRP A 646 -75.57 29.82 36.22
N ALA A 647 -76.45 30.66 36.76
CA ALA A 647 -76.13 31.74 37.70
C ALA A 647 -77.04 31.71 38.94
N PRO A 648 -77.06 30.61 39.70
CA PRO A 648 -78.11 30.37 40.67
C PRO A 648 -78.00 31.22 41.94
N ILE A 649 -76.96 32.04 42.14
CA ILE A 649 -76.78 32.81 43.37
C ILE A 649 -77.61 34.09 43.29
N LYS A 650 -78.55 34.27 44.22
CA LYS A 650 -79.45 35.42 44.27
C LYS A 650 -78.82 36.60 45.01
N GLY A 651 -78.51 37.69 44.33
CA GLY A 651 -78.08 38.96 44.90
C GLY A 651 -79.24 39.95 45.03
N ASN A 652 -79.36 40.60 46.18
CA ASN A 652 -80.25 41.74 46.38
C ASN A 652 -79.39 43.02 46.33
N ALA A 653 -79.49 43.78 45.24
CA ALA A 653 -78.65 44.95 44.98
C ALA A 653 -78.92 46.06 46.00
N SER A 654 -80.15 46.17 46.48
CA SER A 654 -80.55 47.13 47.51
C SER A 654 -79.81 46.95 48.86
N SER A 655 -79.47 45.70 49.23
CA SER A 655 -78.77 45.39 50.49
C SER A 655 -77.30 44.96 50.29
N MET A 656 -76.87 44.76 49.04
CA MET A 656 -75.59 44.16 48.67
C MET A 656 -75.35 42.81 49.36
N ILE A 657 -76.40 42.00 49.53
CA ILE A 657 -76.32 40.66 50.11
C ILE A 657 -76.64 39.61 49.06
N TYR A 658 -75.81 38.56 48.98
CA TYR A 658 -76.12 37.39 48.16
C TYR A 658 -76.51 36.18 49.00
N HIS A 659 -77.36 35.34 48.42
CA HIS A 659 -77.89 34.13 49.02
C HIS A 659 -77.55 32.93 48.14
N MET A 660 -76.97 31.90 48.76
CA MET A 660 -76.60 30.65 48.09
C MET A 660 -77.82 29.72 47.97
N PRO A 661 -77.97 28.97 46.86
CA PRO A 661 -78.96 27.91 46.75
C PRO A 661 -78.91 26.97 47.96
N GLY A 662 -80.07 26.68 48.55
CA GLY A 662 -80.19 25.85 49.76
C GLY A 662 -79.95 26.57 51.09
N GLY A 663 -79.56 27.85 51.09
CA GLY A 663 -79.44 28.66 52.31
C GLY A 663 -80.80 29.06 52.90
N THR A 664 -80.84 29.30 54.21
CA THR A 664 -82.06 29.62 55.00
C THR A 664 -82.98 30.65 54.35
N TYR A 665 -82.40 31.67 53.73
CA TYR A 665 -83.13 32.80 53.15
C TYR A 665 -83.27 32.74 51.62
N TYR A 666 -82.66 31.76 50.94
CA TYR A 666 -82.60 31.72 49.47
C TYR A 666 -83.98 31.68 48.79
N SER A 667 -84.92 30.92 49.34
CA SER A 667 -86.30 30.84 48.83
C SER A 667 -87.13 32.09 49.12
N ARG A 668 -86.69 32.93 50.07
CA ARG A 668 -87.35 34.19 50.45
C ARG A 668 -86.75 35.40 49.75
N THR A 669 -85.61 35.24 49.09
CA THR A 669 -84.94 36.31 48.34
C THR A 669 -85.52 36.45 46.93
N LYS A 670 -85.99 37.65 46.60
CA LYS A 670 -86.19 38.10 45.22
C LYS A 670 -84.84 38.59 44.68
N PRO A 671 -84.23 37.92 43.69
CA PRO A 671 -82.97 38.38 43.14
C PRO A 671 -83.19 39.67 42.34
N GLU A 672 -82.25 40.61 42.48
CA GLU A 672 -82.10 41.79 41.63
C GLU A 672 -80.91 41.59 40.66
N GLN A 673 -79.95 40.72 41.05
CA GLN A 673 -78.83 40.27 40.23
C GLN A 673 -78.53 38.79 40.53
N CYS A 674 -78.07 38.05 39.53
CA CYS A 674 -77.79 36.62 39.61
C CYS A 674 -76.31 36.35 39.31
N PHE A 675 -75.64 35.53 40.10
CA PHE A 675 -74.20 35.26 39.97
C PHE A 675 -73.90 33.78 39.68
N SER A 676 -72.92 33.54 38.81
CA SER A 676 -72.45 32.19 38.47
C SER A 676 -71.58 31.55 39.54
N THR A 677 -70.90 32.36 40.36
CA THR A 677 -70.06 31.91 41.46
C THR A 677 -70.11 32.88 42.63
N GLU A 678 -69.77 32.40 43.82
CA GLU A 678 -69.66 33.23 45.03
C GLU A 678 -68.60 34.33 44.85
N SER A 679 -67.49 33.97 44.20
CA SER A 679 -66.41 34.91 43.85
C SER A 679 -66.91 36.05 42.97
N ALA A 680 -67.82 35.78 42.02
CA ALA A 680 -68.43 36.81 41.19
C ALA A 680 -69.33 37.76 41.99
N ALA A 681 -70.12 37.23 42.94
CA ALA A 681 -70.93 38.07 43.83
C ALA A 681 -70.06 38.97 44.72
N ARG A 682 -68.98 38.42 45.29
CA ARG A 682 -68.02 39.17 46.11
C ARG A 682 -67.27 40.23 45.30
N ALA A 683 -66.85 39.92 44.08
CA ALA A 683 -66.21 40.87 43.17
C ALA A 683 -67.14 42.02 42.78
N ALA A 684 -68.45 41.77 42.71
CA ALA A 684 -69.48 42.79 42.51
C ALA A 684 -69.83 43.58 43.78
N GLY A 685 -69.13 43.35 44.90
CA GLY A 685 -69.32 44.08 46.16
C GLY A 685 -70.38 43.48 47.09
N TYR A 686 -70.96 42.33 46.77
CA TYR A 686 -71.96 41.69 47.62
C TYR A 686 -71.30 40.88 48.73
N ARG A 687 -71.85 40.96 49.94
CA ARG A 687 -71.47 40.10 51.06
C ARG A 687 -72.43 38.91 51.21
N ALA A 688 -71.94 37.84 51.83
CA ALA A 688 -72.76 36.68 52.13
C ALA A 688 -73.88 37.05 53.13
N ALA A 689 -75.07 36.48 52.96
CA ALA A 689 -76.09 36.52 54.01
C ALA A 689 -75.55 35.88 55.30
N LYS A 690 -75.78 36.54 56.45
CA LYS A 690 -75.51 35.91 57.76
C LYS A 690 -76.49 34.74 57.92
N ARG A 691 -75.97 33.60 58.37
CA ARG A 691 -76.67 32.30 58.42
C ARG A 691 -78.07 32.38 59.05
#